data_AF-A0A402B585-F1
#
_entry.id   AF-A0A402B585-F1
#
_cell.length_a   1.000
_cell.length_b   1.000
_cell.length_c   1.000
_cell.angle_alpha   90.00
_cell.angle_beta   90.00
_cell.angle_gamma   90.00
#
_symmetry.space_group_name_H-M   'P 1'
#
loop_
_entity.id
_entity.type
_entity.pdbx_description
1 polymer ?
#
loop_
_entity_poly.entity_id
_entity_poly.type
_entity_poly.pdbx_seq_one_letter_code
_entity_poly.pdbx_strand_id
1 'polypeptide(L)'
;MRVEMYKISYGNYKFTAEIDTGAEVGDNQITLWYCEKIPMDALSLAQINTQLLLKALKEPHKSLLMPYLDEIKQNHKQTLEQEMSAIIKPYSSQKLPGEIKRKIRRMREKIRVTLEQLETQFMQQEILTLERTCFDLDAIEKDYQIYGEWKFLRDFLFEEATYENIRNFCHDFASNPSTRSIVESREGRWIKRNALYTRNLLSVVGEQALLANDGSYMRLAREFFRWLDLHLEEILNHPEYQHLNKLDSIDKTSTHESDTYIRPAIELFKTLPGIAIRYSCQGVSGKVNMNPYEILTITPHEEFASITFSGISYLIHDAISARLSQFASITTQRIPCNFTAGLILRSTGNNLRFREELYLLARQLHYMLDTEQRELSPTTPVKIIQAWENANHPEYPPQIEHNGGILAGRLTWLCQPENIEYTLSRLNHFNHWAKARDLLYYEDRQSLYNIKALLIKEAYQSGTIQLSGYIDGSPTFPFHLMINHACYMAGELLLETLKDSQSSNHEETARHLFQRLTGQPFQAPENVEQLDQKKIEGLIQNELEELIQQALQRRQPIPYQQLEALLIYPMDLLNTTSRYLYDWDTLNAGDLRKLDPEGLSLLSFHYESDTASYIFHLPYRTGEEFLPAKHIQQIKGKASQERQEYGTFYGRAITEEESINHPIEEILYSLGIYIGRNFPRRLERKKEQFQPLHNWNLQDFEDEEYPHDTKQLQRKKNQQA
;
A
#
# COMPACT_ATOMS: atom_id res chain seq x y z
N MET A 1 -5.38 -4.06 25.51
CA MET A 1 -5.58 -3.39 26.82
C MET A 1 -5.77 -4.49 27.84
N ARG A 2 -4.82 -4.73 28.78
CA ARG A 2 -4.95 -5.82 29.76
C ARG A 2 -5.95 -5.41 30.84
N VAL A 3 -7.06 -6.15 30.95
CA VAL A 3 -7.98 -6.03 32.07
C VAL A 3 -7.86 -7.32 32.88
N GLU A 4 -7.18 -7.24 34.03
CA GLU A 4 -7.20 -8.34 35.01
C GLU A 4 -8.62 -8.46 35.56
N MET A 5 -9.25 -9.64 35.42
CA MET A 5 -10.63 -9.84 35.88
C MET A 5 -10.70 -10.47 37.27
N TYR A 6 -9.84 -11.44 37.59
CA TYR A 6 -9.90 -12.17 38.86
C TYR A 6 -8.52 -12.47 39.43
N LYS A 7 -8.39 -12.34 40.75
CA LYS A 7 -7.27 -12.87 41.54
C LYS A 7 -7.82 -13.85 42.56
N ILE A 8 -7.39 -15.10 42.47
CA ILE A 8 -7.85 -16.21 43.32
C ILE A 8 -6.63 -16.82 44.01
N SER A 9 -6.75 -17.23 45.25
CA SER A 9 -5.66 -17.88 45.99
C SER A 9 -6.16 -19.13 46.69
N TYR A 10 -5.43 -20.24 46.52
CA TYR A 10 -5.71 -21.52 47.15
C TYR A 10 -4.41 -22.18 47.59
N GLY A 11 -4.30 -22.44 48.90
CA GLY A 11 -3.07 -22.98 49.48
C GLY A 11 -1.86 -22.10 49.15
N ASN A 12 -0.82 -22.70 48.59
CA ASN A 12 0.41 -22.01 48.18
C ASN A 12 0.37 -21.49 46.73
N TYR A 13 -0.80 -21.39 46.10
CA TYR A 13 -0.95 -20.94 44.72
C TYR A 13 -1.78 -19.67 44.63
N LYS A 14 -1.36 -18.76 43.75
CA LYS A 14 -2.13 -17.60 43.34
C LYS A 14 -2.38 -17.66 41.85
N PHE A 15 -3.61 -17.37 41.47
CA PHE A 15 -4.11 -17.42 40.11
C PHE A 15 -4.55 -16.03 39.68
N THR A 16 -4.27 -15.68 38.43
CA THR A 16 -4.76 -14.46 37.77
C THR A 16 -5.44 -14.84 36.48
N ALA A 17 -6.67 -14.34 36.31
CA ALA A 17 -7.41 -14.47 35.06
C ALA A 17 -7.34 -13.15 34.28
N GLU A 18 -6.84 -13.22 33.06
CA GLU A 18 -6.73 -12.09 32.13
C GLU A 18 -7.74 -12.28 31.00
N ILE A 19 -8.54 -11.24 30.71
CA ILE A 19 -9.39 -11.26 29.52
C ILE A 19 -8.55 -10.85 28.30
N ASP A 20 -8.62 -11.65 27.26
CA ASP A 20 -8.15 -11.25 25.95
C ASP A 20 -9.35 -10.78 25.12
N THR A 21 -9.25 -9.56 24.60
CA THR A 21 -10.22 -8.96 23.67
C THR A 21 -9.63 -8.86 22.27
N GLY A 22 -8.60 -9.66 21.97
CA GLY A 22 -7.89 -9.67 20.70
C GLY A 22 -8.74 -10.22 19.54
N ALA A 23 -8.48 -9.70 18.34
CA ALA A 23 -9.20 -10.01 17.11
C ALA A 23 -8.97 -11.43 16.56
N GLU A 24 -7.96 -12.17 17.05
CA GLU A 24 -7.51 -13.43 16.44
C GLU A 24 -8.28 -14.68 16.92
N VAL A 25 -8.92 -14.61 18.09
CA VAL A 25 -9.57 -15.76 18.77
C VAL A 25 -11.02 -15.48 19.20
N GLY A 26 -11.49 -14.26 18.92
CA GLY A 26 -12.82 -13.79 19.23
C GLY A 26 -12.97 -13.18 20.63
N ASP A 27 -14.00 -12.35 20.81
CA ASP A 27 -14.33 -11.78 22.11
C ASP A 27 -14.70 -12.91 23.09
N ASN A 28 -14.17 -12.84 24.33
CA ASN A 28 -14.42 -13.75 25.47
C ASN A 28 -13.45 -14.95 25.64
N GLN A 29 -12.16 -14.81 25.33
CA GLN A 29 -11.14 -15.71 25.87
C GLN A 29 -10.66 -15.21 27.24
N ILE A 30 -10.65 -16.08 28.24
CA ILE A 30 -10.03 -15.81 29.54
C ILE A 30 -8.80 -16.71 29.69
N THR A 31 -7.63 -16.08 29.77
CA THR A 31 -6.36 -16.77 30.02
C THR A 31 -6.12 -16.85 31.51
N LEU A 32 -5.89 -18.07 32.01
CA LEU A 32 -5.58 -18.31 33.41
C LEU A 32 -4.09 -18.56 33.61
N TRP A 33 -3.51 -17.78 34.51
CA TRP A 33 -2.13 -17.88 34.95
C TRP A 33 -2.09 -18.33 36.41
N TYR A 34 -1.02 -19.02 36.78
CA TYR A 34 -0.75 -19.34 38.18
C TYR A 34 0.70 -19.04 38.57
N CYS A 35 0.91 -18.78 39.85
CA CYS A 35 2.22 -18.68 40.45
C CYS A 35 2.18 -19.38 41.81
N GLU A 36 3.25 -20.11 42.11
CA GLU A 36 3.42 -20.78 43.41
C GLU A 36 4.13 -19.84 44.39
N LYS A 37 3.85 -19.98 45.67
CA LYS A 37 4.52 -19.22 46.72
C LYS A 37 5.99 -19.62 46.75
N ILE A 38 6.89 -18.66 46.59
CA ILE A 38 8.33 -18.91 46.75
C ILE A 38 8.58 -19.09 48.25
N PRO A 39 9.31 -20.14 48.69
CA PRO A 39 9.75 -20.24 50.08
C PRO A 39 10.51 -18.99 50.48
N MET A 40 10.23 -18.45 51.67
CA MET A 40 10.94 -17.26 52.16
C MET A 40 12.45 -17.44 52.05
N ASP A 41 12.98 -18.60 52.44
CA ASP A 41 14.41 -18.90 52.42
C ASP A 41 15.07 -18.78 51.05
N ALA A 42 14.32 -18.99 49.96
CA ALA A 42 14.82 -18.89 48.60
C ALA A 42 14.76 -17.47 48.00
N LEU A 43 14.04 -16.53 48.64
CA LEU A 43 13.87 -15.16 48.11
C LEU A 43 15.01 -14.24 48.52
N SER A 44 15.61 -13.48 47.59
CA SER A 44 16.60 -12.45 47.97
C SER A 44 15.99 -11.37 48.88
N LEU A 45 16.66 -11.04 49.99
CA LEU A 45 16.22 -9.97 50.90
C LEU A 45 16.16 -8.60 50.21
N ALA A 46 16.97 -8.39 49.17
CA ALA A 46 16.97 -7.15 48.38
C ALA A 46 15.64 -6.89 47.66
N GLN A 47 14.80 -7.92 47.49
CA GLN A 47 13.49 -7.80 46.84
C GLN A 47 12.37 -7.41 47.83
N ILE A 48 12.67 -7.34 49.13
CA ILE A 48 11.68 -7.09 50.20
C ILE A 48 11.70 -5.60 50.59
N ASN A 49 10.53 -5.06 50.94
CA ASN A 49 10.38 -3.67 51.38
C ASN A 49 11.25 -3.36 52.62
N THR A 50 12.04 -2.29 52.56
CA THR A 50 12.91 -1.78 53.64
C THR A 50 12.19 -1.64 54.99
N GLN A 51 10.97 -1.12 55.01
CA GLN A 51 10.21 -0.93 56.26
C GLN A 51 9.83 -2.26 56.90
N LEU A 52 9.53 -3.28 56.07
CA LEU A 52 9.21 -4.60 56.57
C LEU A 52 10.45 -5.31 57.11
N LEU A 53 11.58 -5.21 56.40
CA LEU A 53 12.86 -5.75 56.87
C LEU A 53 13.27 -5.14 58.21
N LEU A 54 13.17 -3.81 58.35
CA LEU A 54 13.45 -3.10 59.60
C LEU A 54 12.54 -3.56 60.75
N LYS A 55 11.25 -3.75 60.45
CA LYS A 55 10.27 -4.26 61.43
C LYS A 55 10.57 -5.69 61.86
N ALA A 56 11.03 -6.52 60.92
CA ALA A 56 11.34 -7.92 61.14
C ALA A 56 12.76 -8.16 61.68
N LEU A 57 13.58 -7.12 61.90
CA LEU A 57 14.88 -7.32 62.54
C LEU A 57 14.70 -7.89 63.95
N LYS A 58 15.47 -8.93 64.28
CA LYS A 58 15.53 -9.46 65.64
C LYS A 58 16.04 -8.38 66.61
N GLU A 59 15.50 -8.40 67.83
CA GLU A 59 15.69 -7.34 68.84
C GLU A 59 17.16 -6.89 69.06
N PRO A 60 18.19 -7.77 69.07
CA PRO A 60 19.57 -7.33 69.22
C PRO A 60 20.07 -6.43 68.07
N HIS A 61 19.74 -6.79 66.81
CA HIS A 61 20.15 -6.00 65.64
C HIS A 61 19.29 -4.75 65.48
N LYS A 62 18.00 -4.86 65.77
CA LYS A 62 17.06 -3.73 65.77
C LYS A 62 17.47 -2.65 66.77
N SER A 63 17.89 -3.05 67.97
CA SER A 63 18.37 -2.13 69.02
C SER A 63 19.67 -1.42 68.65
N LEU A 64 20.48 -2.02 67.77
CA LEU A 64 21.72 -1.43 67.28
C LEU A 64 21.48 -0.48 66.09
N LEU A 65 20.74 -0.93 65.08
CA LEU A 65 20.69 -0.28 63.78
C LEU A 65 19.59 0.78 63.66
N MET A 66 18.45 0.60 64.34
CA MET A 66 17.34 1.55 64.24
C MET A 66 17.70 2.93 64.83
N PRO A 67 18.31 3.02 66.04
CA PRO A 67 18.73 4.31 66.59
C PRO A 67 19.80 4.99 65.73
N TYR A 68 20.69 4.20 65.11
CA TYR A 68 21.74 4.71 64.23
C TYR A 68 21.18 5.33 62.94
N LEU A 69 20.19 4.68 62.31
CA LEU A 69 19.47 5.25 61.16
C LEU A 69 18.74 6.54 61.54
N ASP A 70 18.08 6.56 62.70
CA ASP A 70 17.36 7.73 63.18
C ASP A 70 18.32 8.90 63.47
N GLU A 71 19.51 8.62 64.03
CA GLU A 71 20.55 9.62 64.25
C GLU A 71 21.09 10.20 62.93
N ILE A 72 21.40 9.38 61.93
CA ILE A 72 21.87 9.84 60.62
C ILE A 72 20.83 10.76 59.96
N LYS A 73 19.56 10.33 59.98
CA LYS A 73 18.45 11.12 59.44
C LYS A 73 18.28 12.44 60.18
N GLN A 74 18.33 12.40 61.52
CA GLN A 74 18.15 13.57 62.36
C GLN A 74 19.28 14.58 62.15
N ASN A 75 20.53 14.13 62.06
CA ASN A 75 21.69 14.99 61.80
C ASN A 75 21.59 15.70 60.44
N HIS A 76 21.23 14.97 59.37
CA HIS A 76 21.08 15.56 58.04
C HIS A 76 19.86 16.48 57.95
N LYS A 77 18.75 16.09 58.56
CA LYS A 77 17.54 16.93 58.65
C LYS A 77 17.82 18.22 59.39
N GLN A 78 18.49 18.16 60.55
CA GLN A 78 18.85 19.35 61.33
C GLN A 78 19.77 20.29 60.55
N THR A 79 20.75 19.75 59.80
CA THR A 79 21.64 20.56 58.96
C THR A 79 20.86 21.36 57.90
N LEU A 80 19.95 20.69 57.18
CA LEU A 80 19.12 21.35 56.15
C LEU A 80 18.05 22.27 56.76
N GLU A 81 17.54 21.97 57.95
CA GLU A 81 16.63 22.84 58.70
C GLU A 81 17.33 24.08 59.24
N GLN A 82 18.61 23.99 59.61
CA GLN A 82 19.45 25.13 59.98
C GLN A 82 19.73 26.03 58.76
N GLU A 83 20.05 25.45 57.59
CA GLU A 83 20.17 26.20 56.33
C GLU A 83 18.85 26.91 55.97
N MET A 84 17.73 26.19 56.11
CA MET A 84 16.40 26.75 55.89
C MET A 84 16.10 27.89 56.87
N SER A 85 16.45 27.73 58.15
CA SER A 85 16.28 28.75 59.19
C SER A 85 17.16 29.97 58.95
N ALA A 86 18.39 29.79 58.46
CA ALA A 86 19.30 30.88 58.07
C ALA A 86 18.74 31.72 56.91
N ILE A 87 18.05 31.09 55.95
CA ILE A 87 17.38 31.78 54.85
C ILE A 87 16.12 32.53 55.32
N ILE A 88 15.45 32.05 56.36
CA ILE A 88 14.26 32.67 56.94
C ILE A 88 14.62 33.84 57.87
N LYS A 89 15.74 33.76 58.59
CA LYS A 89 16.18 34.71 59.63
C LYS A 89 16.17 36.20 59.22
N PRO A 90 16.56 36.61 57.98
CA PRO A 90 16.51 38.01 57.55
C PRO A 90 15.09 38.57 57.37
N TYR A 91 14.08 37.69 57.28
CA TYR A 91 12.69 38.04 57.04
C TYR A 91 11.79 37.74 58.25
N SER A 92 12.37 37.56 59.44
CA SER A 92 11.67 37.13 60.65
C SER A 92 10.51 38.05 61.07
N SER A 93 10.53 39.33 60.67
CA SER A 93 9.50 40.34 60.94
C SER A 93 8.75 40.85 59.69
N GLN A 94 8.98 40.26 58.50
CA GLN A 94 8.39 40.71 57.23
C GLN A 94 7.72 39.55 56.45
N LYS A 95 6.79 39.87 55.54
CA LYS A 95 6.19 38.85 54.65
C LYS A 95 7.26 38.30 53.70
N LEU A 96 7.49 36.99 53.77
CA LEU A 96 8.46 36.27 52.91
C LEU A 96 8.20 36.52 51.41
N PRO A 97 9.20 37.01 50.65
CA PRO A 97 9.11 37.17 49.20
C PRO A 97 8.79 35.84 48.49
N GLY A 98 8.11 35.91 47.35
CA GLY A 98 7.68 34.73 46.58
C GLY A 98 8.83 33.80 46.19
N GLU A 99 10.00 34.36 45.89
CA GLU A 99 11.21 33.60 45.56
C GLU A 99 11.76 32.82 46.75
N ILE A 100 11.73 33.41 47.96
CA ILE A 100 12.15 32.74 49.19
C ILE A 100 11.18 31.61 49.54
N LYS A 101 9.86 31.81 49.36
CA LYS A 101 8.87 30.72 49.52
C LYS A 101 9.13 29.55 48.58
N ARG A 102 9.46 29.82 47.30
CA ARG A 102 9.85 28.78 46.35
C ARG A 102 11.14 28.07 46.78
N LYS A 103 12.13 28.81 47.30
CA LYS A 103 13.39 28.24 47.82
C LYS A 103 13.16 27.35 49.04
N ILE A 104 12.30 27.75 49.98
CA ILE A 104 11.89 26.94 51.13
C ILE A 104 11.17 25.66 50.67
N ARG A 105 10.26 25.76 49.69
CA ARG A 105 9.59 24.57 49.12
C ARG A 105 10.59 23.61 48.48
N ARG A 106 11.56 24.12 47.72
CA ARG A 106 12.66 23.31 47.16
C ARG A 106 13.54 22.67 48.22
N MET A 107 13.81 23.35 49.34
CA MET A 107 14.57 22.77 50.45
C MET A 107 13.80 21.71 51.21
N ARG A 108 12.49 21.87 51.43
CA ARG A 108 11.65 20.81 52.00
C ARG A 108 11.60 19.58 51.11
N GLU A 109 11.52 19.80 49.80
CA GLU A 109 11.62 18.71 48.83
C GLU A 109 13.01 18.05 48.87
N LYS A 110 14.09 18.84 48.95
CA LYS A 110 15.45 18.34 49.11
C LYS A 110 15.62 17.52 50.40
N ILE A 111 15.04 17.94 51.53
CA ILE A 111 15.03 17.18 52.77
C ILE A 111 14.37 15.81 52.54
N ARG A 112 13.19 15.78 51.94
CA ARG A 112 12.48 14.53 51.64
C ARG A 112 13.32 13.58 50.79
N VAL A 113 13.84 14.07 49.66
CA VAL A 113 14.68 13.28 48.74
C VAL A 113 15.96 12.80 49.42
N THR A 114 16.60 13.65 50.23
CA THR A 114 17.83 13.28 50.94
C THR A 114 17.56 12.18 51.98
N LEU A 115 16.46 12.26 52.71
CA LEU A 115 16.09 11.23 53.69
C LEU A 115 15.79 9.89 53.02
N GLU A 116 15.08 9.87 51.89
CA GLU A 116 14.83 8.66 51.10
C GLU A 116 16.14 8.06 50.55
N GLN A 117 17.07 8.92 50.10
CA GLN A 117 18.39 8.49 49.65
C GLN A 117 19.22 7.88 50.79
N LEU A 118 19.20 8.49 51.98
CA LEU A 118 19.90 7.97 53.15
C LEU A 118 19.32 6.62 53.61
N GLU A 119 18.00 6.45 53.60
CA GLU A 119 17.37 5.16 53.87
C GLU A 119 17.80 4.08 52.88
N THR A 120 17.87 4.42 51.60
CA THR A 120 18.28 3.49 50.54
C THR A 120 19.75 3.10 50.69
N GLN A 121 20.64 4.07 50.96
CA GLN A 121 22.06 3.82 51.20
C GLN A 121 22.28 2.97 52.45
N PHE A 122 21.60 3.31 53.54
CA PHE A 122 21.64 2.54 54.78
C PHE A 122 21.16 1.10 54.58
N MET A 123 20.06 0.92 53.85
CA MET A 123 19.53 -0.41 53.53
C MET A 123 20.56 -1.26 52.76
N GLN A 124 21.24 -0.68 51.77
CA GLN A 124 22.25 -1.40 50.98
C GLN A 124 23.51 -1.73 51.79
N GLN A 125 23.95 -0.84 52.68
CA GLN A 125 25.21 -0.98 53.40
C GLN A 125 25.08 -1.80 54.70
N GLU A 126 24.00 -1.59 55.44
CA GLU A 126 23.88 -2.09 56.81
C GLU A 126 22.80 -3.17 56.97
N ILE A 127 21.69 -3.12 56.20
CA ILE A 127 20.59 -4.08 56.36
C ILE A 127 20.78 -5.31 55.45
N LEU A 128 21.07 -5.10 54.16
CA LEU A 128 21.24 -6.19 53.20
C LEU A 128 22.53 -7.00 53.38
N THR A 129 23.48 -6.48 54.17
CA THR A 129 24.72 -7.18 54.52
C THR A 129 24.54 -8.14 55.70
N LEU A 130 23.41 -8.06 56.41
CA LEU A 130 23.09 -8.99 57.50
C LEU A 130 22.71 -10.37 56.96
N GLU A 131 23.07 -11.40 57.73
CA GLU A 131 22.64 -12.76 57.44
C GLU A 131 21.12 -12.90 57.57
N ARG A 132 20.53 -13.80 56.77
CA ARG A 132 19.07 -14.03 56.74
C ARG A 132 18.48 -14.41 58.11
N THR A 133 19.27 -15.06 58.95
CA THR A 133 18.87 -15.47 60.31
C THR A 133 18.70 -14.29 61.26
N CYS A 134 19.15 -13.08 60.91
CA CYS A 134 18.95 -11.85 61.68
C CYS A 134 17.50 -11.33 61.61
N PHE A 135 16.68 -11.86 60.69
CA PHE A 135 15.28 -11.48 60.51
C PHE A 135 14.32 -12.50 61.12
N ASP A 136 13.19 -12.02 61.62
CA ASP A 136 12.00 -12.78 61.97
C ASP A 136 11.24 -13.11 60.68
N LEU A 137 11.47 -14.32 60.15
CA LEU A 137 10.88 -14.75 58.89
C LEU A 137 9.35 -14.91 58.98
N ASP A 138 8.82 -15.25 60.16
CA ASP A 138 7.37 -15.37 60.37
C ASP A 138 6.69 -14.00 60.26
N ALA A 139 7.35 -12.95 60.79
CA ALA A 139 6.88 -11.57 60.65
C ALA A 139 6.91 -11.08 59.20
N ILE A 140 7.95 -11.44 58.43
CA ILE A 140 8.02 -11.12 57.00
C ILE A 140 6.95 -11.88 56.22
N GLU A 141 6.80 -13.17 56.47
CA GLU A 141 5.85 -14.04 55.76
C GLU A 141 4.39 -13.65 56.00
N LYS A 142 4.07 -13.15 57.20
CA LYS A 142 2.74 -12.64 57.55
C LYS A 142 2.34 -11.40 56.74
N ASP A 143 3.28 -10.49 56.51
CA ASP A 143 3.02 -9.17 55.91
C ASP A 143 3.37 -9.13 54.40
N TYR A 144 4.14 -10.10 53.88
CA TYR A 144 4.63 -10.11 52.50
C TYR A 144 4.35 -11.43 51.79
N GLN A 145 3.30 -11.43 50.97
CA GLN A 145 2.91 -12.58 50.14
C GLN A 145 3.72 -12.59 48.84
N ILE A 146 4.68 -13.51 48.72
CA ILE A 146 5.54 -13.65 47.55
C ILE A 146 5.08 -14.81 46.68
N TYR A 147 5.01 -14.58 45.38
CA TYR A 147 4.76 -15.63 44.41
C TYR A 147 5.82 -15.62 43.31
N GLY A 148 6.05 -16.79 42.71
CA GLY A 148 6.99 -17.00 41.61
C GLY A 148 6.56 -16.35 40.29
N GLU A 149 7.31 -16.67 39.24
CA GLU A 149 6.95 -16.27 37.89
C GLU A 149 5.58 -16.86 37.50
N TRP A 150 4.79 -16.05 36.80
CA TRP A 150 3.52 -16.48 36.26
C TRP A 150 3.73 -17.54 35.18
N LYS A 151 3.14 -18.70 35.39
CA LYS A 151 3.11 -19.80 34.44
C LYS A 151 1.74 -19.84 33.78
N PHE A 152 1.72 -20.01 32.46
CA PHE A 152 0.48 -20.23 31.71
C PHE A 152 -0.15 -21.55 32.16
N LEU A 153 -1.43 -21.52 32.47
CA LEU A 153 -2.17 -22.70 32.92
C LEU A 153 -3.13 -23.20 31.84
N ARG A 154 -4.04 -22.35 31.38
CA ARG A 154 -5.11 -22.74 30.43
C ARG A 154 -5.86 -21.51 29.89
N ASP A 155 -6.40 -21.64 28.69
CA ASP A 155 -7.46 -20.79 28.14
C ASP A 155 -8.86 -21.35 28.40
N PHE A 156 -9.77 -20.47 28.82
CA PHE A 156 -11.21 -20.72 28.90
C PHE A 156 -11.90 -19.99 27.76
N LEU A 157 -12.67 -20.73 26.98
CA LEU A 157 -13.38 -20.23 25.81
C LEU A 157 -14.89 -20.32 26.01
N PHE A 158 -15.61 -19.29 25.56
CA PHE A 158 -17.07 -19.27 25.48
C PHE A 158 -17.78 -19.65 26.79
N GLU A 159 -18.55 -20.74 26.81
CA GLU A 159 -19.32 -21.19 27.96
C GLU A 159 -18.42 -21.67 29.12
N GLU A 160 -17.14 -21.95 28.85
CA GLU A 160 -16.17 -22.29 29.90
C GLU A 160 -15.70 -21.07 30.69
N ALA A 161 -15.76 -19.87 30.10
CA ALA A 161 -15.23 -18.62 30.64
C ALA A 161 -16.14 -18.01 31.73
N THR A 162 -16.62 -18.83 32.67
CA THR A 162 -17.42 -18.39 33.82
C THR A 162 -16.56 -18.38 35.08
N TYR A 163 -16.89 -17.48 36.01
CA TYR A 163 -16.20 -17.38 37.30
C TYR A 163 -16.22 -18.70 38.07
N GLU A 164 -17.34 -19.42 38.04
CA GLU A 164 -17.50 -20.70 38.74
C GLU A 164 -16.56 -21.78 38.19
N ASN A 165 -16.50 -21.92 36.86
CA ASN A 165 -15.59 -22.88 36.22
C ASN A 165 -14.12 -22.57 36.52
N ILE A 166 -13.74 -21.29 36.44
CA ILE A 166 -12.37 -20.85 36.76
C ILE A 166 -12.04 -21.15 38.22
N ARG A 167 -12.95 -20.81 39.14
CA ARG A 167 -12.77 -21.03 40.58
C ARG A 167 -12.62 -22.51 40.92
N ASN A 168 -13.50 -23.36 40.37
CA ASN A 168 -13.47 -24.80 40.60
C ASN A 168 -12.15 -25.39 40.08
N PHE A 169 -11.73 -24.99 38.88
CA PHE A 169 -10.45 -25.42 38.32
C PHE A 169 -9.23 -24.98 39.15
N CYS A 170 -9.20 -23.72 39.61
CA CYS A 170 -8.14 -23.21 40.49
C CYS A 170 -8.09 -23.99 41.82
N HIS A 171 -9.26 -24.28 42.39
CA HIS A 171 -9.37 -25.05 43.62
C HIS A 171 -8.81 -26.47 43.43
N ASP A 172 -9.24 -27.16 42.37
CA ASP A 172 -8.82 -28.53 42.07
C ASP A 172 -7.33 -28.60 41.75
N PHE A 173 -6.77 -27.63 41.01
CA PHE A 173 -5.33 -27.58 40.74
C PHE A 173 -4.51 -27.43 42.04
N ALA A 174 -4.99 -26.61 42.98
CA ALA A 174 -4.31 -26.38 44.24
C ALA A 174 -4.46 -27.55 45.22
N SER A 175 -5.60 -28.24 45.24
CA SER A 175 -5.91 -29.29 46.22
C SER A 175 -5.62 -30.72 45.73
N ASN A 176 -5.64 -30.98 44.42
CA ASN A 176 -5.50 -32.32 43.84
C ASN A 176 -4.18 -32.50 43.06
N PRO A 177 -3.21 -33.29 43.58
CA PRO A 177 -1.94 -33.55 42.90
C PRO A 177 -2.07 -34.20 41.53
N SER A 178 -3.09 -35.03 41.31
CA SER A 178 -3.30 -35.71 40.02
C SER A 178 -3.73 -34.72 38.93
N THR A 179 -4.69 -33.83 39.25
CA THR A 179 -5.11 -32.74 38.37
C THR A 179 -3.93 -31.84 38.03
N ARG A 180 -3.11 -31.47 39.02
CA ARG A 180 -1.91 -30.67 38.80
C ARG A 180 -0.94 -31.31 37.83
N SER A 181 -0.62 -32.59 38.03
CA SER A 181 0.32 -33.33 37.15
C SER A 181 -0.16 -33.38 35.70
N ILE A 182 -1.47 -33.54 35.45
CA ILE A 182 -2.06 -33.56 34.10
C ILE A 182 -1.96 -32.17 33.44
N VAL A 183 -2.20 -31.12 34.21
CA VAL A 183 -2.15 -29.74 33.70
C VAL A 183 -0.70 -29.36 33.38
N GLU A 184 0.24 -29.68 34.28
CA GLU A 184 1.66 -29.39 34.11
C GLU A 184 2.31 -30.23 32.99
N SER A 185 1.88 -31.49 32.78
CA SER A 185 2.36 -32.31 31.66
C SER A 185 1.86 -31.84 30.29
N ARG A 186 0.87 -30.93 30.27
CA ARG A 186 0.17 -30.44 29.07
C ARG A 186 -0.56 -31.53 28.26
N GLU A 187 -0.97 -32.61 28.91
CA GLU A 187 -1.63 -33.75 28.24
C GLU A 187 -3.16 -33.77 28.38
N GLY A 188 -3.73 -32.82 29.13
CA GLY A 188 -5.17 -32.74 29.35
C GLY A 188 -6.00 -32.63 28.07
N ARG A 189 -7.21 -33.19 28.10
CA ARG A 189 -8.19 -33.19 26.99
C ARG A 189 -8.42 -31.79 26.40
N TRP A 190 -8.62 -30.79 27.27
CA TRP A 190 -8.87 -29.40 26.85
C TRP A 190 -7.67 -28.77 26.14
N ILE A 191 -6.44 -29.21 26.44
CA ILE A 191 -5.23 -28.67 25.79
C ILE A 191 -5.20 -29.09 24.32
N LYS A 192 -5.45 -30.38 24.05
CA LYS A 192 -5.50 -30.91 22.68
C LYS A 192 -6.65 -30.29 21.89
N ARG A 193 -7.83 -30.14 22.51
CA ARG A 193 -8.98 -29.45 21.91
C ARG A 193 -8.67 -28.00 21.59
N ASN A 194 -8.16 -27.22 22.56
CA ASN A 194 -7.85 -25.81 22.35
C ASN A 194 -6.75 -25.64 21.29
N ALA A 195 -5.75 -26.53 21.26
CA ALA A 195 -4.75 -26.55 20.21
C ALA A 195 -5.37 -26.81 18.83
N LEU A 196 -6.27 -27.79 18.69
CA LEU A 196 -7.03 -28.00 17.44
C LEU A 196 -7.89 -26.79 17.08
N TYR A 197 -8.52 -26.17 18.07
CA TYR A 197 -9.37 -25.00 17.89
C TYR A 197 -8.57 -23.82 17.33
N THR A 198 -7.54 -23.35 18.03
CA THR A 198 -6.68 -22.25 17.59
C THR A 198 -6.05 -22.55 16.23
N ARG A 199 -5.64 -23.81 16.01
CA ARG A 199 -5.02 -24.25 14.76
C ARG A 199 -5.95 -24.14 13.54
N ASN A 200 -7.23 -24.43 13.72
CA ASN A 200 -8.18 -24.59 12.63
C ASN A 200 -9.18 -23.44 12.52
N LEU A 201 -9.26 -22.55 13.51
CA LEU A 201 -10.26 -21.49 13.58
C LEU A 201 -10.31 -20.65 12.31
N LEU A 202 -9.16 -20.15 11.85
CA LEU A 202 -9.09 -19.35 10.63
C LEU A 202 -9.44 -20.15 9.36
N SER A 203 -8.98 -21.41 9.26
CA SER A 203 -9.30 -22.28 8.12
C SER A 203 -10.79 -22.64 8.06
N VAL A 204 -11.49 -22.69 9.19
CA VAL A 204 -12.91 -23.09 9.27
C VAL A 204 -13.84 -21.90 9.13
N VAL A 205 -13.55 -20.81 9.82
CA VAL A 205 -14.41 -19.62 9.84
C VAL A 205 -14.19 -18.75 8.59
N GLY A 206 -12.97 -18.75 8.05
CA GLY A 206 -12.60 -17.99 6.86
C GLY A 206 -12.37 -16.50 7.16
N GLU A 207 -11.53 -15.87 6.33
CA GLU A 207 -11.14 -14.47 6.49
C GLU A 207 -12.32 -13.50 6.27
N GLN A 208 -13.23 -13.82 5.35
CA GLN A 208 -14.39 -12.98 5.06
C GLN A 208 -15.30 -12.80 6.28
N ALA A 209 -15.46 -13.83 7.11
CA ALA A 209 -16.26 -13.76 8.33
C ALA A 209 -15.56 -12.92 9.41
N LEU A 210 -14.22 -12.96 9.50
CA LEU A 210 -13.45 -12.10 10.41
C LEU A 210 -13.56 -10.62 10.05
N LEU A 211 -13.71 -10.31 8.76
CA LEU A 211 -13.94 -8.94 8.26
C LEU A 211 -15.43 -8.54 8.25
N ALA A 212 -16.34 -9.50 8.32
CA ALA A 212 -17.77 -9.25 8.39
C ALA A 212 -18.16 -8.85 9.82
N ASN A 213 -18.47 -7.57 10.03
CA ASN A 213 -18.94 -7.04 11.32
C ASN A 213 -20.39 -7.46 11.67
N ASP A 214 -20.87 -8.59 11.17
CA ASP A 214 -22.25 -9.08 11.34
C ASP A 214 -22.40 -10.13 12.46
N GLY A 215 -21.31 -10.44 13.16
CA GLY A 215 -21.27 -11.43 14.23
C GLY A 215 -21.22 -12.89 13.75
N SER A 216 -21.15 -13.13 12.43
CA SER A 216 -21.03 -14.47 11.84
C SER A 216 -19.78 -15.21 12.34
N TYR A 217 -18.64 -14.51 12.47
CA TYR A 217 -17.40 -15.06 13.01
C TYR A 217 -17.62 -15.72 14.38
N MET A 218 -18.20 -15.00 15.34
CA MET A 218 -18.39 -15.50 16.71
C MET A 218 -19.32 -16.71 16.77
N ARG A 219 -20.35 -16.73 15.92
CA ARG A 219 -21.28 -17.86 15.83
C ARG A 219 -20.58 -19.12 15.32
N LEU A 220 -19.86 -19.01 14.19
CA LEU A 220 -19.13 -20.13 13.59
C LEU A 220 -18.00 -20.62 14.50
N ALA A 221 -17.27 -19.70 15.12
CA ALA A 221 -16.23 -20.00 16.11
C ALA A 221 -16.77 -20.81 17.30
N ARG A 222 -17.96 -20.46 17.82
CA ARG A 222 -18.63 -21.23 18.89
C ARG A 222 -19.12 -22.60 18.42
N GLU A 223 -19.75 -22.67 17.26
CA GLU A 223 -20.23 -23.92 16.68
C GLU A 223 -19.07 -24.90 16.45
N PHE A 224 -17.95 -24.40 15.92
CA PHE A 224 -16.73 -25.18 15.72
C PHE A 224 -16.12 -25.67 17.03
N PHE A 225 -16.04 -24.81 18.06
CA PHE A 225 -15.52 -25.20 19.37
C PHE A 225 -16.34 -26.32 20.02
N ARG A 226 -17.68 -26.23 19.97
CA ARG A 226 -18.58 -27.27 20.50
C ARG A 226 -18.42 -28.58 19.74
N TRP A 227 -18.30 -28.51 18.41
CA TRP A 227 -18.06 -29.68 17.58
C TRP A 227 -16.73 -30.35 17.91
N LEU A 228 -15.64 -29.58 18.07
CA LEU A 228 -14.34 -30.11 18.47
C LEU A 228 -14.39 -30.79 19.84
N ASP A 229 -15.11 -30.23 20.82
CA ASP A 229 -15.25 -30.89 22.12
C ASP A 229 -15.92 -32.26 21.97
N LEU A 230 -16.98 -32.36 21.16
CA LEU A 230 -17.69 -33.61 20.93
C LEU A 230 -16.84 -34.67 20.19
N HIS A 231 -16.09 -34.26 19.17
CA HIS A 231 -15.40 -35.16 18.24
C HIS A 231 -13.88 -35.31 18.50
N LEU A 232 -13.35 -34.76 19.58
CA LEU A 232 -11.91 -34.72 19.85
C LEU A 232 -11.22 -36.09 19.72
N GLU A 233 -11.73 -37.11 20.41
CA GLU A 233 -11.10 -38.44 20.42
C GLU A 233 -11.20 -39.13 19.05
N GLU A 234 -12.28 -38.87 18.31
CA GLU A 234 -12.45 -39.36 16.94
C GLU A 234 -11.37 -38.75 16.02
N ILE A 235 -11.16 -37.44 16.11
CA ILE A 235 -10.14 -36.72 15.32
C ILE A 235 -8.74 -37.25 15.64
N LEU A 236 -8.37 -37.34 16.92
CA LEU A 236 -7.03 -37.74 17.34
C LEU A 236 -6.70 -39.20 17.00
N ASN A 237 -7.71 -40.07 16.96
CA ASN A 237 -7.57 -41.47 16.59
C ASN A 237 -7.79 -41.74 15.09
N HIS A 238 -8.15 -40.73 14.30
CA HIS A 238 -8.39 -40.89 12.87
C HIS A 238 -7.07 -41.32 12.15
N PRO A 239 -7.07 -42.41 11.36
CA PRO A 239 -5.84 -42.93 10.74
C PRO A 239 -5.12 -41.91 9.87
N GLU A 240 -5.87 -41.11 9.10
CA GLU A 240 -5.31 -40.06 8.25
C GLU A 240 -4.73 -38.90 9.08
N TYR A 241 -5.37 -38.56 10.21
CA TYR A 241 -4.84 -37.54 11.13
C TYR A 241 -3.50 -37.97 11.71
N GLN A 242 -3.40 -39.23 12.16
CA GLN A 242 -2.15 -39.79 12.67
C GLN A 242 -1.07 -39.86 11.58
N HIS A 243 -1.45 -40.22 10.36
CA HIS A 243 -0.54 -40.25 9.21
C HIS A 243 0.03 -38.86 8.89
N LEU A 244 -0.83 -37.86 8.69
CA LEU A 244 -0.43 -36.48 8.37
C LEU A 244 0.37 -35.86 9.52
N ASN A 245 -0.03 -36.10 10.77
CA ASN A 245 0.70 -35.61 11.94
C ASN A 245 2.12 -36.19 11.98
N LYS A 246 2.28 -37.48 11.64
CA LYS A 246 3.61 -38.11 11.56
C LYS A 246 4.46 -37.54 10.41
N LEU A 247 3.87 -37.21 9.26
CA LEU A 247 4.58 -36.62 8.13
C LEU A 247 5.06 -35.18 8.42
N ASP A 248 4.25 -34.40 9.12
CA ASP A 248 4.47 -32.98 9.37
C ASP A 248 5.09 -32.70 10.75
N SER A 249 5.28 -33.72 11.58
CA SER A 249 5.98 -33.60 12.85
C SER A 249 7.49 -33.50 12.64
N ILE A 250 8.12 -32.52 13.28
CA ILE A 250 9.58 -32.39 13.33
C ILE A 250 10.13 -33.43 14.33
N ASP A 251 11.20 -34.12 13.95
CA ASP A 251 11.98 -34.93 14.89
C ASP A 251 12.57 -34.01 15.97
N LYS A 252 12.12 -34.17 17.22
CA LYS A 252 12.43 -33.29 18.37
C LYS A 252 13.92 -33.17 18.69
N THR A 253 14.75 -33.97 18.03
CA THR A 253 16.21 -33.99 18.16
C THR A 253 16.92 -32.97 17.27
N SER A 254 16.25 -32.41 16.24
CA SER A 254 16.84 -31.41 15.34
C SER A 254 16.30 -30.02 15.65
N THR A 255 17.13 -29.14 16.19
CA THR A 255 16.76 -27.75 16.52
C THR A 255 16.78 -26.82 15.28
N HIS A 256 17.06 -27.35 14.09
CA HIS A 256 17.34 -26.56 12.89
C HIS A 256 16.67 -27.07 11.59
N GLU A 257 15.82 -28.11 11.63
CA GLU A 257 15.30 -28.74 10.41
C GLU A 257 13.77 -28.75 10.33
N SER A 258 13.11 -27.58 10.46
CA SER A 258 11.67 -27.49 10.20
C SER A 258 11.33 -27.81 8.74
N ASP A 259 12.09 -27.31 7.77
CA ASP A 259 11.63 -27.24 6.38
C ASP A 259 12.38 -28.14 5.41
N THR A 260 12.56 -29.41 5.77
CA THR A 260 13.37 -30.39 5.02
C THR A 260 12.95 -30.51 3.55
N TYR A 261 11.64 -30.45 3.23
CA TYR A 261 11.15 -30.68 1.87
C TYR A 261 11.27 -29.49 0.92
N ILE A 262 11.32 -28.24 1.44
CA ILE A 262 11.58 -27.05 0.60
C ILE A 262 13.06 -26.65 0.59
N ARG A 263 13.88 -27.23 1.48
CA ARG A 263 15.31 -26.90 1.61
C ARG A 263 16.08 -26.86 0.28
N PRO A 264 15.91 -27.82 -0.66
CA PRO A 264 16.63 -27.75 -1.94
C PRO A 264 16.31 -26.47 -2.73
N ALA A 265 15.06 -26.00 -2.70
CA ALA A 265 14.67 -24.76 -3.34
C ALA A 265 15.26 -23.53 -2.61
N ILE A 266 15.20 -23.54 -1.27
CA ILE A 266 15.77 -22.46 -0.43
C ILE A 266 17.26 -22.28 -0.68
N GLU A 267 18.02 -23.39 -0.72
CA GLU A 267 19.47 -23.32 -0.96
C GLU A 267 19.77 -22.80 -2.37
N LEU A 268 19.00 -23.19 -3.39
CA LEU A 268 19.13 -22.61 -4.74
C LEU A 268 18.77 -21.12 -4.77
N PHE A 269 17.73 -20.67 -4.08
CA PHE A 269 17.42 -19.25 -4.01
C PHE A 269 18.53 -18.44 -3.33
N LYS A 270 19.15 -18.99 -2.27
CA LYS A 270 20.26 -18.33 -1.56
C LYS A 270 21.52 -18.14 -2.42
N THR A 271 21.72 -18.95 -3.47
CA THR A 271 22.87 -18.74 -4.38
C THR A 271 22.63 -17.62 -5.39
N LEU A 272 21.38 -17.15 -5.55
CA LEU A 272 21.06 -16.06 -6.48
C LEU A 272 21.49 -14.69 -5.92
N PRO A 273 22.10 -13.83 -6.74
CA PRO A 273 22.63 -12.54 -6.31
C PRO A 273 21.52 -11.61 -5.81
N GLY A 274 21.72 -11.07 -4.61
CA GLY A 274 20.82 -10.12 -3.97
C GLY A 274 19.54 -10.73 -3.40
N ILE A 275 19.46 -12.06 -3.26
CA ILE A 275 18.41 -12.72 -2.48
C ILE A 275 18.85 -12.89 -1.02
N ALA A 276 17.96 -12.52 -0.12
CA ALA A 276 18.00 -12.86 1.29
C ALA A 276 16.61 -13.38 1.69
N ILE A 277 16.56 -14.58 2.28
CA ILE A 277 15.32 -15.20 2.76
C ILE A 277 15.21 -14.92 4.26
N ARG A 278 14.04 -14.42 4.66
CA ARG A 278 13.73 -14.12 6.07
C ARG A 278 13.16 -15.34 6.78
N TYR A 279 12.15 -15.95 6.17
CA TYR A 279 11.40 -17.07 6.72
C TYR A 279 10.99 -18.02 5.59
N SER A 280 10.85 -19.30 5.92
CA SER A 280 10.33 -20.33 5.03
C SER A 280 9.45 -21.27 5.84
N CYS A 281 8.45 -21.86 5.19
CA CYS A 281 7.60 -22.89 5.75
C CYS A 281 7.21 -23.86 4.65
N GLN A 282 7.39 -25.17 4.86
CA GLN A 282 6.98 -26.18 3.87
C GLN A 282 5.46 -26.43 3.82
N GLY A 283 4.70 -25.84 4.74
CA GLY A 283 3.25 -26.05 4.90
C GLY A 283 2.89 -27.47 5.35
N VAL A 284 1.66 -27.68 5.81
CA VAL A 284 1.14 -29.02 6.11
C VAL A 284 1.04 -29.88 4.84
N SER A 285 1.14 -31.19 4.98
CA SER A 285 1.02 -32.10 3.84
C SER A 285 -0.43 -32.31 3.39
N GLY A 286 -1.42 -31.97 4.22
CA GLY A 286 -2.83 -32.04 3.88
C GLY A 286 -3.78 -31.69 5.03
N LYS A 287 -5.07 -31.90 4.80
CA LYS A 287 -6.15 -31.77 5.79
C LYS A 287 -6.92 -33.08 5.87
N VAL A 288 -7.46 -33.38 7.05
CA VAL A 288 -8.33 -34.53 7.27
C VAL A 288 -9.78 -34.09 7.12
N ASN A 289 -10.54 -34.73 6.25
CA ASN A 289 -11.97 -34.46 6.13
C ASN A 289 -12.74 -35.19 7.24
N MET A 290 -13.39 -34.43 8.11
CA MET A 290 -14.18 -34.91 9.25
C MET A 290 -15.66 -34.55 9.15
N ASN A 291 -16.16 -34.06 8.00
CA ASN A 291 -17.56 -33.67 7.70
C ASN A 291 -18.36 -33.10 8.91
N PRO A 292 -18.57 -31.77 9.01
CA PRO A 292 -18.52 -30.80 7.92
C PRO A 292 -17.17 -30.09 7.77
N TYR A 293 -16.17 -30.40 8.59
CA TYR A 293 -14.92 -29.65 8.65
C TYR A 293 -13.73 -30.40 8.07
N GLU A 294 -12.83 -29.65 7.45
CA GLU A 294 -11.48 -30.10 7.12
C GLU A 294 -10.51 -29.63 8.20
N ILE A 295 -9.79 -30.56 8.80
CA ILE A 295 -8.98 -30.32 10.00
C ILE A 295 -7.50 -30.51 9.71
N LEU A 296 -6.73 -29.49 10.04
CA LEU A 296 -5.27 -29.46 10.14
C LEU A 296 -4.82 -30.21 11.40
N THR A 297 -3.74 -30.96 11.25
CA THR A 297 -3.03 -31.58 12.36
C THR A 297 -2.31 -30.54 13.22
N ILE A 298 -2.13 -30.84 14.51
CA ILE A 298 -1.33 -30.01 15.43
C ILE A 298 0.15 -30.23 15.12
N THR A 299 0.69 -29.42 14.21
CA THR A 299 2.06 -29.50 13.71
C THR A 299 2.68 -28.09 13.66
N PRO A 300 4.02 -27.97 13.64
CA PRO A 300 4.70 -26.67 13.65
C PRO A 300 4.60 -25.91 12.32
N HIS A 301 4.17 -26.56 11.22
CA HIS A 301 4.03 -25.93 9.91
C HIS A 301 2.77 -25.06 9.82
N GLU A 302 2.70 -24.12 8.90
CA GLU A 302 1.47 -23.36 8.60
C GLU A 302 0.55 -24.15 7.66
N GLU A 303 -0.69 -23.70 7.45
CA GLU A 303 -1.59 -24.32 6.47
C GLU A 303 -1.00 -24.30 5.06
N PHE A 304 -0.38 -23.18 4.67
CA PHE A 304 0.19 -23.00 3.34
C PHE A 304 1.71 -22.97 3.43
N ALA A 305 2.35 -23.62 2.46
CA ALA A 305 3.79 -23.48 2.25
C ALA A 305 4.10 -22.06 1.78
N SER A 306 5.21 -21.51 2.23
CA SER A 306 5.61 -20.14 1.90
C SER A 306 7.12 -19.91 1.99
N ILE A 307 7.61 -18.94 1.23
CA ILE A 307 8.93 -18.34 1.40
C ILE A 307 8.81 -16.83 1.39
N THR A 308 9.45 -16.19 2.37
CA THR A 308 9.40 -14.74 2.55
C THR A 308 10.80 -14.16 2.39
N PHE A 309 10.97 -13.20 1.49
CA PHE A 309 12.26 -12.56 1.23
C PHE A 309 12.44 -11.33 2.13
N SER A 310 13.61 -11.23 2.79
CA SER A 310 14.07 -9.99 3.45
C SER A 310 14.82 -9.06 2.47
N GLY A 311 15.29 -9.61 1.35
CA GLY A 311 15.92 -8.88 0.27
C GLY A 311 15.77 -9.65 -1.03
N ILE A 312 15.44 -8.98 -2.12
CA ILE A 312 15.48 -9.58 -3.45
C ILE A 312 16.03 -8.56 -4.44
N SER A 313 16.98 -8.97 -5.30
CA SER A 313 17.45 -8.10 -6.36
C SER A 313 16.35 -7.91 -7.40
N TYR A 314 16.35 -6.76 -8.04
CA TYR A 314 15.36 -6.46 -9.07
C TYR A 314 15.33 -7.43 -10.23
N LEU A 315 16.52 -7.87 -10.68
CA LEU A 315 16.65 -8.82 -11.77
C LEU A 315 15.94 -10.13 -11.44
N ILE A 316 16.13 -10.62 -10.21
CA ILE A 316 15.46 -11.83 -9.76
C ILE A 316 13.96 -11.59 -9.55
N HIS A 317 13.58 -10.45 -8.97
CA HIS A 317 12.18 -10.10 -8.78
C HIS A 317 11.40 -10.15 -10.11
N ASP A 318 11.92 -9.50 -11.14
CA ASP A 318 11.28 -9.43 -12.46
C ASP A 318 11.30 -10.81 -13.13
N ALA A 319 12.39 -11.57 -12.97
CA ALA A 319 12.51 -12.92 -13.49
C ALA A 319 11.56 -13.93 -12.83
N ILE A 320 11.30 -13.80 -11.52
CA ILE A 320 10.25 -14.54 -10.81
C ILE A 320 8.90 -14.15 -11.39
N SER A 321 8.58 -12.86 -11.41
CA SER A 321 7.28 -12.33 -11.84
C SER A 321 6.92 -12.75 -13.27
N ALA A 322 7.89 -12.75 -14.19
CA ALA A 322 7.71 -13.19 -15.58
C ALA A 322 7.40 -14.69 -15.72
N ARG A 323 7.72 -15.50 -14.71
CA ARG A 323 7.59 -16.97 -14.75
C ARG A 323 6.46 -17.51 -13.89
N LEU A 324 5.86 -16.69 -13.00
CA LEU A 324 4.80 -17.15 -12.09
C LEU A 324 3.61 -17.79 -12.83
N SER A 325 3.26 -17.33 -14.03
CA SER A 325 2.19 -17.93 -14.84
C SER A 325 2.44 -19.39 -15.24
N GLN A 326 3.68 -19.87 -15.16
CA GLN A 326 4.06 -21.26 -15.44
C GLN A 326 3.90 -22.18 -14.22
N PHE A 327 3.71 -21.61 -13.02
CA PHE A 327 3.71 -22.32 -11.75
C PHE A 327 2.39 -22.08 -10.99
N ALA A 328 1.35 -22.82 -11.37
CA ALA A 328 -0.01 -22.64 -10.87
C ALA A 328 -0.18 -22.84 -9.35
N SER A 329 0.76 -23.54 -8.69
CA SER A 329 0.74 -23.71 -7.23
C SER A 329 1.39 -22.56 -6.46
N ILE A 330 2.05 -21.61 -7.15
CA ILE A 330 2.76 -20.49 -6.55
C ILE A 330 1.97 -19.19 -6.75
N THR A 331 1.73 -18.46 -5.67
CA THR A 331 1.11 -17.14 -5.68
C THR A 331 1.92 -16.13 -4.88
N THR A 332 1.79 -14.84 -5.20
CA THR A 332 2.34 -13.72 -4.40
C THR A 332 1.30 -13.09 -3.47
N GLN A 333 0.10 -13.68 -3.40
CA GLN A 333 -0.94 -13.23 -2.48
C GLN A 333 -0.44 -13.31 -1.04
N ARG A 334 -0.79 -12.28 -0.26
CA ARG A 334 -0.44 -12.20 1.16
C ARG A 334 -1.03 -13.38 1.92
N ILE A 335 -0.37 -13.76 3.01
CA ILE A 335 -0.98 -14.64 4.02
C ILE A 335 -1.94 -13.76 4.83
N PRO A 336 -3.25 -14.08 4.90
CA PRO A 336 -4.22 -13.39 5.72
C PRO A 336 -3.69 -13.16 7.15
N CYS A 337 -3.90 -11.96 7.69
CA CYS A 337 -3.46 -11.56 9.03
C CYS A 337 -1.94 -11.62 9.30
N ASN A 338 -1.09 -11.91 8.30
CA ASN A 338 0.36 -11.87 8.42
C ASN A 338 0.91 -10.59 7.74
N PHE A 339 1.28 -9.60 8.54
CA PHE A 339 1.79 -8.30 8.08
C PHE A 339 3.27 -8.34 7.64
N THR A 340 3.73 -9.45 7.07
CA THR A 340 5.14 -9.56 6.67
C THR A 340 5.46 -8.57 5.54
N ALA A 341 6.39 -7.65 5.82
CA ALA A 341 6.95 -6.75 4.81
C ALA A 341 7.99 -7.51 3.98
N GLY A 342 7.65 -7.81 2.72
CA GLY A 342 8.55 -8.45 1.74
C GLY A 342 7.76 -9.18 0.64
N LEU A 343 8.40 -9.47 -0.50
CA LEU A 343 7.83 -10.40 -1.49
C LEU A 343 7.66 -11.77 -0.82
N ILE A 344 6.52 -12.42 -1.05
CA ILE A 344 6.23 -13.76 -0.57
C ILE A 344 5.88 -14.64 -1.77
N LEU A 345 6.39 -15.87 -1.80
CA LEU A 345 5.85 -16.92 -2.66
C LEU A 345 5.14 -17.92 -1.75
N ARG A 346 3.86 -18.15 -2.02
CA ARG A 346 2.97 -18.96 -1.19
C ARG A 346 2.28 -20.02 -2.04
N SER A 347 1.96 -21.15 -1.43
CA SER A 347 1.10 -22.19 -1.99
C SER A 347 -0.34 -21.70 -2.18
N THR A 348 -0.97 -22.08 -3.30
CA THR A 348 -2.41 -21.90 -3.55
C THR A 348 -3.29 -22.94 -2.84
N GLY A 349 -2.70 -23.85 -2.05
CA GLY A 349 -3.39 -24.89 -1.28
C GLY A 349 -2.82 -26.30 -1.49
N ASN A 350 -2.07 -26.52 -2.57
CA ASN A 350 -1.34 -27.77 -2.80
C ASN A 350 0.14 -27.62 -2.45
N ASN A 351 0.46 -27.83 -1.17
CA ASN A 351 1.82 -27.65 -0.64
C ASN A 351 2.83 -28.64 -1.24
N LEU A 352 2.41 -29.86 -1.60
CA LEU A 352 3.28 -30.84 -2.24
C LEU A 352 3.73 -30.35 -3.62
N ARG A 353 2.78 -29.94 -4.46
CA ARG A 353 3.07 -29.38 -5.78
C ARG A 353 3.85 -28.06 -5.68
N PHE A 354 3.54 -27.22 -4.69
CA PHE A 354 4.31 -26.00 -4.42
C PHE A 354 5.78 -26.29 -4.16
N ARG A 355 6.11 -27.30 -3.33
CA ARG A 355 7.51 -27.68 -3.05
C ARG A 355 8.27 -28.00 -4.33
N GLU A 356 7.63 -28.74 -5.25
CA GLU A 356 8.21 -29.12 -6.55
C GLU A 356 8.35 -27.92 -7.49
N GLU A 357 7.29 -27.14 -7.68
CA GLU A 357 7.28 -25.97 -8.56
C GLU A 357 8.24 -24.89 -8.06
N LEU A 358 8.36 -24.69 -6.75
CA LEU A 358 9.29 -23.74 -6.15
C LEU A 358 10.75 -24.11 -6.45
N TYR A 359 11.09 -25.41 -6.39
CA TYR A 359 12.41 -25.89 -6.77
C TYR A 359 12.69 -25.69 -8.26
N LEU A 360 11.70 -25.97 -9.12
CA LEU A 360 11.81 -25.75 -10.57
C LEU A 360 12.01 -24.27 -10.90
N LEU A 361 11.26 -23.37 -10.25
CA LEU A 361 11.43 -21.93 -10.39
C LEU A 361 12.86 -21.50 -10.00
N ALA A 362 13.33 -21.90 -8.81
CA ALA A 362 14.68 -21.59 -8.35
C ALA A 362 15.75 -22.08 -9.35
N ARG A 363 15.59 -23.30 -9.87
CA ARG A 363 16.51 -23.89 -10.84
C ARG A 363 16.50 -23.15 -12.18
N GLN A 364 15.34 -22.71 -12.67
CA GLN A 364 15.24 -21.92 -13.90
C GLN A 364 15.94 -20.56 -13.75
N LEU A 365 15.79 -19.90 -12.61
CA LEU A 365 16.46 -18.62 -12.31
C LEU A 365 17.98 -18.79 -12.21
N HIS A 366 18.44 -19.88 -11.60
CA HIS A 366 19.86 -20.20 -11.53
C HIS A 366 20.47 -20.39 -12.92
N TYR A 367 19.79 -21.16 -13.78
CA TYR A 367 20.24 -21.39 -15.15
C TYR A 367 20.32 -20.10 -15.97
N MET A 368 19.32 -19.22 -15.82
CA MET A 368 19.28 -17.91 -16.49
C MET A 368 20.55 -17.10 -16.21
N LEU A 369 20.94 -17.01 -14.92
CA LEU A 369 22.13 -16.27 -14.51
C LEU A 369 23.43 -16.92 -14.95
N ASP A 370 23.52 -18.26 -14.99
CA ASP A 370 24.70 -18.95 -15.51
C ASP A 370 24.93 -18.65 -17.00
N THR A 371 23.86 -18.40 -17.77
CA THR A 371 23.94 -17.94 -19.17
C THR A 371 24.27 -16.45 -19.29
N GLU A 372 23.62 -15.57 -18.53
CA GLU A 372 23.80 -14.11 -18.64
C GLU A 372 25.13 -13.61 -18.04
N GLN A 373 25.66 -14.26 -17.00
CA GLN A 373 26.97 -13.93 -16.43
C GLN A 373 28.14 -14.19 -17.39
N ARG A 374 27.94 -14.95 -18.46
CA ARG A 374 28.95 -15.10 -19.53
C ARG A 374 29.00 -13.92 -20.50
N GLU A 375 27.99 -13.04 -20.50
CA GLU A 375 27.85 -11.97 -21.50
C GLU A 375 27.99 -10.55 -20.94
N LEU A 376 27.99 -10.33 -19.62
CA LEU A 376 28.00 -8.98 -19.02
C LEU A 376 29.10 -8.77 -17.98
N SER A 377 29.93 -7.73 -18.20
CA SER A 377 30.90 -7.20 -17.24
C SER A 377 30.20 -6.54 -16.04
N PRO A 378 30.74 -6.67 -14.80
CA PRO A 378 30.01 -6.28 -13.59
C PRO A 378 30.30 -4.82 -13.20
N THR A 379 29.44 -3.87 -13.57
CA THR A 379 29.64 -2.47 -13.14
C THR A 379 28.42 -1.77 -12.54
N THR A 380 27.24 -2.41 -12.47
CA THR A 380 26.06 -1.76 -11.90
C THR A 380 25.74 -2.34 -10.52
N PRO A 381 25.70 -1.54 -9.44
CA PRO A 381 25.34 -2.04 -8.12
C PRO A 381 23.91 -2.61 -8.14
N VAL A 382 23.77 -3.85 -7.66
CA VAL A 382 22.49 -4.55 -7.57
C VAL A 382 21.64 -3.88 -6.50
N LYS A 383 20.61 -3.12 -6.90
CA LYS A 383 19.62 -2.56 -5.96
C LYS A 383 18.78 -3.70 -5.38
N ILE A 384 18.63 -3.69 -4.05
CA ILE A 384 17.91 -4.72 -3.28
C ILE A 384 16.54 -4.17 -2.87
N ILE A 385 15.48 -4.90 -3.18
CA ILE A 385 14.11 -4.66 -2.73
C ILE A 385 13.96 -5.28 -1.34
N GLN A 386 13.59 -4.48 -0.35
CA GLN A 386 13.46 -4.91 1.05
C GLN A 386 12.01 -4.88 1.59
N ALA A 387 11.08 -4.24 0.87
CA ALA A 387 9.68 -4.08 1.27
C ALA A 387 8.72 -4.50 0.15
N TRP A 388 7.54 -5.03 0.50
CA TRP A 388 6.53 -5.49 -0.46
C TRP A 388 5.95 -4.34 -1.31
N GLU A 389 5.75 -3.18 -0.70
CA GLU A 389 5.33 -1.94 -1.39
C GLU A 389 6.32 -1.59 -2.52
N ASN A 390 7.61 -1.87 -2.29
CA ASN A 390 8.70 -1.65 -3.26
C ASN A 390 8.90 -2.84 -4.21
N ALA A 391 8.33 -4.02 -3.94
CA ALA A 391 8.40 -5.17 -4.84
C ALA A 391 7.42 -4.98 -6.00
N ASN A 392 6.21 -4.49 -5.72
CA ASN A 392 5.26 -4.13 -6.77
C ASN A 392 5.64 -2.80 -7.48
N HIS A 393 6.35 -1.91 -6.78
CA HIS A 393 6.76 -0.58 -7.28
C HIS A 393 8.23 -0.29 -6.98
N PRO A 394 9.13 -0.97 -7.67
CA PRO A 394 10.54 -0.72 -7.45
C PRO A 394 10.94 0.73 -7.74
N GLU A 395 11.64 1.37 -6.80
CA GLU A 395 12.22 2.72 -6.98
C GLU A 395 13.31 2.80 -8.05
N TYR A 396 13.67 1.67 -8.65
CA TYR A 396 14.61 1.62 -9.76
C TYR A 396 13.86 1.65 -11.09
N PRO A 397 14.44 2.22 -12.16
CA PRO A 397 13.88 2.05 -13.48
C PRO A 397 13.92 0.55 -13.79
N PRO A 398 12.78 -0.14 -14.02
CA PRO A 398 12.82 -1.51 -14.52
C PRO A 398 13.77 -1.52 -15.72
N GLN A 399 14.74 -2.46 -15.70
CA GLN A 399 15.66 -2.55 -16.82
C GLN A 399 14.86 -2.97 -18.05
N ILE A 400 14.98 -2.14 -19.09
CA ILE A 400 14.57 -2.33 -20.48
C ILE A 400 13.14 -1.87 -20.80
N GLU A 401 13.06 -0.94 -21.77
CA GLU A 401 12.11 -0.76 -22.89
C GLU A 401 10.67 -1.33 -22.83
N HIS A 402 10.08 -1.57 -21.66
CA HIS A 402 8.72 -2.09 -21.56
C HIS A 402 7.70 -0.97 -21.82
N ASN A 403 6.87 -1.17 -22.85
CA ASN A 403 5.79 -0.26 -23.21
C ASN A 403 4.92 0.07 -21.98
N GLY A 404 4.74 1.37 -21.69
CA GLY A 404 3.89 1.85 -20.59
C GLY A 404 4.42 1.63 -19.17
N GLY A 405 5.63 1.07 -19.02
CA GLY A 405 6.28 0.87 -17.72
C GLY A 405 5.63 -0.15 -16.80
N ILE A 406 4.92 -1.13 -17.37
CA ILE A 406 4.39 -2.32 -16.67
C ILE A 406 5.24 -3.53 -17.10
N LEU A 407 5.65 -4.37 -16.15
CA LEU A 407 6.35 -5.63 -16.44
C LEU A 407 5.43 -6.57 -17.23
N ALA A 408 5.94 -7.25 -18.26
CA ALA A 408 5.13 -8.15 -19.09
C ALA A 408 4.38 -9.23 -18.28
N GLY A 409 5.05 -9.87 -17.31
CA GLY A 409 4.39 -10.84 -16.43
C GLY A 409 3.28 -10.24 -15.56
N ARG A 410 3.46 -9.00 -15.10
CA ARG A 410 2.43 -8.26 -14.35
C ARG A 410 1.25 -7.88 -15.26
N LEU A 411 1.53 -7.44 -16.48
CA LEU A 411 0.53 -7.11 -17.49
C LEU A 411 -0.35 -8.35 -17.78
N THR A 412 0.27 -9.50 -18.06
CA THR A 412 -0.44 -10.76 -18.27
C THR A 412 -1.23 -11.20 -17.02
N TRP A 413 -0.69 -10.99 -15.82
CA TRP A 413 -1.38 -11.29 -14.55
C TRP A 413 -2.62 -10.41 -14.33
N LEU A 414 -2.52 -9.10 -14.61
CA LEU A 414 -3.63 -8.15 -14.49
C LEU A 414 -4.80 -8.51 -15.42
N CYS A 415 -4.51 -9.16 -16.55
CA CYS A 415 -5.49 -9.53 -17.57
C CYS A 415 -6.03 -10.96 -17.43
N GLN A 416 -5.62 -11.71 -16.39
CA GLN A 416 -6.19 -13.03 -16.08
C GLN A 416 -7.66 -12.94 -15.65
N PRO A 417 -8.48 -13.97 -15.88
CA PRO A 417 -9.89 -14.00 -15.50
C PRO A 417 -10.16 -13.62 -14.03
N GLU A 418 -9.27 -14.01 -13.12
CA GLU A 418 -9.44 -13.75 -11.68
C GLU A 418 -9.19 -12.28 -11.30
N ASN A 419 -8.45 -11.53 -12.12
CA ASN A 419 -8.05 -10.15 -11.84
C ASN A 419 -8.71 -9.13 -12.79
N ILE A 420 -9.25 -9.58 -13.92
CA ILE A 420 -9.67 -8.70 -15.01
C ILE A 420 -10.72 -7.68 -14.56
N GLU A 421 -11.71 -8.06 -13.75
CA GLU A 421 -12.77 -7.14 -13.32
C GLU A 421 -12.20 -6.00 -12.47
N TYR A 422 -11.30 -6.34 -11.53
CA TYR A 422 -10.61 -5.34 -10.73
C TYR A 422 -9.75 -4.42 -11.61
N THR A 423 -8.99 -5.00 -12.54
CA THR A 423 -8.15 -4.25 -13.49
C THR A 423 -8.99 -3.31 -14.35
N LEU A 424 -10.12 -3.77 -14.90
CA LEU A 424 -11.01 -2.95 -15.74
C LEU A 424 -11.74 -1.89 -14.93
N SER A 425 -12.13 -2.17 -13.69
CA SER A 425 -12.66 -1.16 -12.75
C SER A 425 -11.64 -0.02 -12.55
N ARG A 426 -10.37 -0.36 -12.27
CA ARG A 426 -9.29 0.61 -12.16
C ARG A 426 -9.07 1.37 -13.46
N LEU A 427 -9.11 0.68 -14.59
CA LEU A 427 -8.96 1.28 -15.91
C LEU A 427 -10.13 2.24 -16.26
N ASN A 428 -11.31 2.00 -15.72
CA ASN A 428 -12.46 2.89 -15.91
C ASN A 428 -12.29 4.21 -15.14
N HIS A 429 -11.93 4.15 -13.84
CA HIS A 429 -11.57 5.35 -13.08
C HIS A 429 -10.41 6.11 -13.72
N PHE A 430 -9.40 5.38 -14.16
CA PHE A 430 -8.25 5.89 -14.90
C PHE A 430 -8.64 6.66 -16.17
N ASN A 431 -9.68 6.19 -16.88
CA ASN A 431 -10.12 6.79 -18.13
C ASN A 431 -10.79 8.17 -17.92
N HIS A 432 -11.42 8.41 -16.77
CA HIS A 432 -11.91 9.75 -16.40
C HIS A 432 -10.74 10.73 -16.21
N TRP A 433 -9.66 10.29 -15.54
CA TRP A 433 -8.45 11.09 -15.41
C TRP A 433 -7.78 11.41 -16.76
N ALA A 434 -7.72 10.44 -17.69
CA ALA A 434 -7.19 10.68 -19.04
C ALA A 434 -8.00 11.74 -19.82
N LYS A 435 -9.30 11.88 -19.52
CA LYS A 435 -10.21 12.87 -20.11
C LYS A 435 -10.20 14.23 -19.39
N ALA A 436 -9.67 14.32 -18.17
CA ALA A 436 -9.70 15.52 -17.33
C ALA A 436 -8.71 16.61 -17.81
N ARG A 437 -9.07 17.29 -18.91
CA ARG A 437 -8.25 18.33 -19.56
C ARG A 437 -7.87 19.48 -18.62
N ASP A 438 -8.73 19.79 -17.66
CA ASP A 438 -8.55 20.91 -16.74
C ASP A 438 -7.69 20.55 -15.52
N LEU A 439 -7.41 19.25 -15.31
CA LEU A 439 -6.65 18.76 -14.16
C LEU A 439 -5.21 18.39 -14.53
N LEU A 440 -5.00 17.70 -15.65
CA LEU A 440 -3.69 17.15 -16.04
C LEU A 440 -3.13 17.78 -17.33
N TYR A 441 -1.81 17.84 -17.43
CA TYR A 441 -1.10 18.26 -18.64
C TYR A 441 -1.28 17.25 -19.78
N TYR A 442 -1.13 17.71 -21.02
CA TYR A 442 -1.37 16.88 -22.21
C TYR A 442 -0.43 15.66 -22.29
N GLU A 443 0.87 15.84 -22.01
CA GLU A 443 1.89 14.79 -22.04
C GLU A 443 1.54 13.61 -21.12
N ASP A 444 1.11 13.94 -19.90
CA ASP A 444 0.71 12.95 -18.91
C ASP A 444 -0.59 12.26 -19.30
N ARG A 445 -1.59 12.99 -19.84
CA ARG A 445 -2.83 12.39 -20.37
C ARG A 445 -2.55 11.43 -21.53
N GLN A 446 -1.60 11.76 -22.39
CA GLN A 446 -1.20 10.87 -23.48
C GLN A 446 -0.54 9.59 -22.95
N SER A 447 0.28 9.72 -21.91
CA SER A 447 0.89 8.59 -21.21
C SER A 447 -0.18 7.68 -20.59
N LEU A 448 -1.26 8.26 -20.04
CA LEU A 448 -2.42 7.50 -19.59
C LEU A 448 -3.08 6.74 -20.76
N TYR A 449 -3.35 7.40 -21.89
CA TYR A 449 -3.93 6.71 -23.04
C TYR A 449 -3.06 5.55 -23.56
N ASN A 450 -1.74 5.68 -23.52
CA ASN A 450 -0.81 4.62 -23.92
C ASN A 450 -0.90 3.41 -22.99
N ILE A 451 -0.96 3.62 -21.67
CA ILE A 451 -1.16 2.56 -20.67
C ILE A 451 -2.51 1.84 -20.89
N LYS A 452 -3.57 2.60 -21.15
CA LYS A 452 -4.88 2.02 -21.46
C LYS A 452 -4.84 1.15 -22.71
N ALA A 453 -4.21 1.63 -23.78
CA ALA A 453 -4.05 0.85 -25.01
C ALA A 453 -3.29 -0.46 -24.75
N LEU A 454 -2.25 -0.43 -23.92
CA LEU A 454 -1.48 -1.60 -23.53
C LEU A 454 -2.34 -2.65 -22.80
N LEU A 455 -3.11 -2.24 -21.79
CA LEU A 455 -3.98 -3.14 -21.02
C LEU A 455 -5.11 -3.73 -21.86
N ILE A 456 -5.74 -2.92 -22.72
CA ILE A 456 -6.79 -3.39 -23.63
C ILE A 456 -6.20 -4.37 -24.66
N LYS A 457 -5.00 -4.09 -25.18
CA LYS A 457 -4.31 -5.01 -26.09
C LYS A 457 -4.06 -6.37 -25.43
N GLU A 458 -3.49 -6.39 -24.22
CA GLU A 458 -3.21 -7.64 -23.51
C GLU A 458 -4.51 -8.40 -23.21
N ALA A 459 -5.52 -7.72 -22.65
CA ALA A 459 -6.81 -8.34 -22.33
C ALA A 459 -7.54 -8.89 -23.57
N TYR A 460 -7.39 -8.23 -24.72
CA TYR A 460 -7.91 -8.74 -25.99
C TYR A 460 -7.14 -9.98 -26.45
N GLN A 461 -5.81 -9.96 -26.35
CA GLN A 461 -4.96 -11.09 -26.73
C GLN A 461 -5.15 -12.32 -25.84
N SER A 462 -5.44 -12.14 -24.56
CA SER A 462 -5.85 -13.21 -23.63
C SER A 462 -7.30 -13.67 -23.81
N GLY A 463 -8.09 -12.98 -24.65
CA GLY A 463 -9.49 -13.31 -24.92
C GLY A 463 -10.45 -12.94 -23.79
N THR A 464 -10.01 -12.15 -22.80
CA THR A 464 -10.85 -11.72 -21.67
C THR A 464 -11.83 -10.62 -22.08
N ILE A 465 -11.48 -9.79 -23.07
CA ILE A 465 -12.40 -8.78 -23.65
C ILE A 465 -12.60 -9.02 -25.15
N GLN A 466 -13.71 -8.51 -25.68
CA GLN A 466 -14.09 -8.69 -27.08
C GLN A 466 -14.14 -7.36 -27.84
N LEU A 467 -13.70 -7.37 -29.09
CA LEU A 467 -13.89 -6.24 -30.00
C LEU A 467 -15.38 -6.19 -30.42
N SER A 468 -16.10 -5.15 -30.02
CA SER A 468 -17.57 -5.08 -30.14
C SER A 468 -18.05 -4.22 -31.31
N GLY A 469 -17.34 -3.15 -31.69
CA GLY A 469 -17.78 -2.30 -32.79
C GLY A 469 -16.80 -1.24 -33.29
N TYR A 470 -17.15 -0.61 -34.40
CA TYR A 470 -16.44 0.52 -35.01
C TYR A 470 -17.31 1.78 -34.95
N ILE A 471 -16.73 2.90 -34.51
CA ILE A 471 -17.37 4.22 -34.50
C ILE A 471 -16.69 5.06 -35.58
N ASP A 472 -17.42 5.35 -36.66
CA ASP A 472 -16.89 6.12 -37.78
C ASP A 472 -16.81 7.61 -37.44
N GLY A 473 -15.60 8.15 -37.36
CA GLY A 473 -15.33 9.58 -37.12
C GLY A 473 -15.36 10.41 -38.41
N SER A 474 -15.36 9.77 -39.58
CA SER A 474 -15.35 10.44 -40.89
C SER A 474 -16.48 11.47 -41.07
N PRO A 475 -17.73 11.23 -40.61
CA PRO A 475 -18.79 12.24 -40.73
C PRO A 475 -18.54 13.52 -39.93
N THR A 476 -17.75 13.43 -38.84
CA THR A 476 -17.42 14.58 -38.00
C THR A 476 -16.15 15.31 -38.43
N PHE A 477 -15.36 14.71 -39.33
CA PHE A 477 -14.06 15.20 -39.75
C PHE A 477 -14.06 16.67 -40.24
N PRO A 478 -14.97 17.11 -41.14
CA PRO A 478 -14.97 18.49 -41.60
C PRO A 478 -15.24 19.51 -40.50
N PHE A 479 -16.00 19.16 -39.44
CA PHE A 479 -16.34 20.08 -38.36
C PHE A 479 -15.15 20.42 -37.46
N HIS A 480 -14.06 19.67 -37.54
CA HIS A 480 -12.83 19.95 -36.80
C HIS A 480 -11.89 20.92 -37.55
N LEU A 481 -12.24 21.32 -38.77
CA LEU A 481 -11.44 22.19 -39.62
C LEU A 481 -12.10 23.58 -39.75
N MET A 482 -11.32 24.63 -39.52
CA MET A 482 -11.73 26.03 -39.64
C MET A 482 -11.59 26.53 -41.09
N ILE A 483 -12.24 25.84 -42.03
CA ILE A 483 -12.10 26.03 -43.49
C ILE A 483 -12.15 27.51 -43.90
N ASN A 484 -13.20 28.22 -43.48
CA ASN A 484 -13.38 29.63 -43.86
C ASN A 484 -12.27 30.55 -43.34
N HIS A 485 -11.78 30.29 -42.12
CA HIS A 485 -10.71 31.09 -41.53
C HIS A 485 -9.37 30.82 -42.23
N ALA A 486 -9.07 29.55 -42.49
CA ALA A 486 -7.90 29.13 -43.26
C ALA A 486 -7.85 29.76 -44.65
N CYS A 487 -8.98 29.78 -45.38
CA CYS A 487 -9.04 30.36 -46.72
C CYS A 487 -8.83 31.88 -46.70
N TYR A 488 -9.40 32.59 -45.72
CA TYR A 488 -9.21 34.02 -45.52
C TYR A 488 -7.73 34.37 -45.25
N MET A 489 -7.11 33.68 -44.28
CA MET A 489 -5.71 33.93 -43.91
C MET A 489 -4.74 33.60 -45.05
N ALA A 490 -4.96 32.49 -45.76
CA ALA A 490 -4.17 32.12 -46.93
C ALA A 490 -4.30 33.13 -48.08
N GLY A 491 -5.51 33.68 -48.30
CA GLY A 491 -5.77 34.72 -49.28
C GLY A 491 -5.05 36.04 -48.96
N GLU A 492 -5.11 36.50 -47.71
CA GLU A 492 -4.35 37.66 -47.22
C GLU A 492 -2.85 37.47 -47.40
N LEU A 493 -2.30 36.34 -46.95
CA LEU A 493 -0.87 36.05 -47.04
C LEU A 493 -0.39 35.97 -48.49
N LEU A 494 -1.18 35.37 -49.39
CA LEU A 494 -0.88 35.34 -50.82
C LEU A 494 -0.77 36.76 -51.39
N LEU A 495 -1.72 37.64 -51.07
CA LEU A 495 -1.75 39.01 -51.55
C LEU A 495 -0.61 39.85 -50.97
N GLU A 496 -0.32 39.72 -49.68
CA GLU A 496 0.78 40.40 -48.99
C GLU A 496 2.13 39.97 -49.57
N THR A 497 2.34 38.66 -49.70
CA THR A 497 3.60 38.09 -50.23
C THR A 497 3.86 38.47 -51.69
N LEU A 498 2.81 38.61 -52.51
CA LEU A 498 2.96 39.04 -53.90
C LEU A 498 3.10 40.57 -54.06
N LYS A 499 2.70 41.35 -53.05
CA LYS A 499 2.84 42.83 -53.03
C LYS A 499 4.22 43.28 -52.55
N ASP A 500 4.80 42.58 -51.57
CA ASP A 500 6.10 42.93 -51.01
C ASP A 500 7.26 42.32 -51.80
N SER A 501 8.09 43.18 -52.41
CA SER A 501 9.28 42.79 -53.17
C SER A 501 10.50 42.43 -52.32
N GLN A 502 10.33 42.21 -51.01
CA GLN A 502 11.40 41.69 -50.14
C GLN A 502 11.28 40.18 -50.04
N SER A 503 12.39 39.47 -50.25
CA SER A 503 12.47 38.00 -50.31
C SER A 503 11.91 37.36 -49.03
N SER A 504 10.63 37.03 -49.03
CA SER A 504 10.03 36.18 -48.01
C SER A 504 10.33 34.73 -48.36
N ASN A 505 10.48 33.87 -47.34
CA ASN A 505 10.67 32.43 -47.54
C ASN A 505 9.48 31.76 -48.27
N HIS A 506 8.38 32.48 -48.50
CA HIS A 506 7.14 31.98 -49.10
C HIS A 506 6.89 32.51 -50.51
N GLU A 507 7.78 33.34 -51.05
CA GLU A 507 7.60 33.99 -52.36
C GLU A 507 7.44 32.97 -53.50
N GLU A 508 8.24 31.91 -53.50
CA GLU A 508 8.18 30.86 -54.53
C GLU A 508 6.87 30.06 -54.44
N THR A 509 6.45 29.67 -53.23
CA THR A 509 5.16 29.00 -52.97
C THR A 509 3.97 29.87 -53.36
N ALA A 510 4.01 31.16 -53.05
CA ALA A 510 2.98 32.13 -53.41
C ALA A 510 2.87 32.31 -54.93
N ARG A 511 4.00 32.40 -55.65
CA ARG A 511 4.02 32.47 -57.12
C ARG A 511 3.50 31.19 -57.78
N HIS A 512 3.87 30.03 -57.24
CA HIS A 512 3.34 28.74 -57.71
C HIS A 512 1.84 28.61 -57.45
N LEU A 513 1.36 29.04 -56.28
CA LEU A 513 -0.06 29.06 -55.96
C LEU A 513 -0.81 30.01 -56.91
N PHE A 514 -0.31 31.23 -57.13
CA PHE A 514 -0.88 32.17 -58.10
C PHE A 514 -0.99 31.55 -59.49
N GLN A 515 0.09 30.93 -59.98
CA GLN A 515 0.10 30.28 -61.29
C GLN A 515 -0.89 29.12 -61.35
N ARG A 516 -1.00 28.32 -60.29
CA ARG A 516 -1.96 27.21 -60.21
C ARG A 516 -3.41 27.72 -60.23
N LEU A 517 -3.71 28.78 -59.48
CA LEU A 517 -5.07 29.33 -59.36
C LEU A 517 -5.52 30.11 -60.60
N THR A 518 -4.60 30.83 -61.27
CA THR A 518 -4.92 31.73 -62.39
C THR A 518 -4.59 31.16 -63.76
N GLY A 519 -3.75 30.12 -63.83
CA GLY A 519 -3.23 29.55 -65.07
C GLY A 519 -2.15 30.39 -65.75
N GLN A 520 -1.71 31.50 -65.14
CA GLN A 520 -0.74 32.44 -65.72
C GLN A 520 0.48 32.62 -64.79
N PRO A 521 1.71 32.73 -65.32
CA PRO A 521 2.87 33.04 -64.50
C PRO A 521 2.73 34.45 -63.89
N PHE A 522 3.19 34.63 -62.65
CA PHE A 522 3.13 35.91 -61.97
C PHE A 522 4.07 36.94 -62.64
N GLN A 523 3.51 38.09 -63.02
CA GLN A 523 4.26 39.25 -63.53
C GLN A 523 3.92 40.49 -62.70
N ALA A 524 4.86 40.94 -61.86
CA ALA A 524 4.72 42.21 -61.14
C ALA A 524 5.00 43.39 -62.08
N PRO A 525 4.27 44.52 -62.01
CA PRO A 525 3.18 44.87 -61.07
C PRO A 525 1.74 44.66 -61.60
N GLU A 526 1.55 44.29 -62.87
CA GLU A 526 0.22 44.24 -63.54
C GLU A 526 -0.74 43.21 -62.94
N ASN A 527 -0.22 42.11 -62.38
CA ASN A 527 -1.04 41.00 -61.88
C ASN A 527 -1.60 41.24 -60.46
N VAL A 528 -1.03 42.15 -59.68
CA VAL A 528 -1.41 42.37 -58.27
C VAL A 528 -2.69 43.21 -58.15
N GLU A 529 -2.90 44.16 -59.06
CA GLU A 529 -4.09 45.02 -59.08
C GLU A 529 -5.36 44.30 -59.59
N GLN A 530 -5.21 43.13 -60.21
CA GLN A 530 -6.33 42.35 -60.77
C GLN A 530 -6.87 41.26 -59.82
N LEU A 531 -6.23 41.07 -58.66
CA LEU A 531 -6.57 40.02 -57.71
C LEU A 531 -7.67 40.48 -56.73
N ASP A 532 -8.89 40.00 -56.95
CA ASP A 532 -9.98 40.08 -55.96
C ASP A 532 -9.76 39.01 -54.87
N GLN A 533 -9.58 39.46 -53.63
CA GLN A 533 -9.41 38.60 -52.47
C GLN A 533 -10.53 37.56 -52.33
N LYS A 534 -11.80 37.94 -52.56
CA LYS A 534 -12.92 36.98 -52.46
C LYS A 534 -12.85 35.89 -53.51
N LYS A 535 -12.32 36.22 -54.70
CA LYS A 535 -12.12 35.26 -55.78
C LYS A 535 -10.98 34.30 -55.45
N ILE A 536 -9.90 34.78 -54.84
CA ILE A 536 -8.80 33.96 -54.35
C ILE A 536 -9.28 33.01 -53.25
N GLU A 537 -9.98 33.54 -52.24
CA GLU A 537 -10.54 32.75 -51.14
C GLU A 537 -11.43 31.62 -51.66
N GLY A 538 -12.32 31.91 -52.62
CA GLY A 538 -13.19 30.90 -53.22
C GLY A 538 -12.43 29.81 -54.00
N LEU A 539 -11.31 30.15 -54.65
CA LEU A 539 -10.47 29.17 -55.34
C LEU A 539 -9.66 28.31 -54.36
N ILE A 540 -9.09 28.91 -53.32
CA ILE A 540 -8.39 28.20 -52.23
C ILE A 540 -9.37 27.26 -51.51
N GLN A 541 -10.61 27.72 -51.27
CA GLN A 541 -11.66 26.93 -50.65
C GLN A 541 -11.99 25.69 -51.50
N ASN A 542 -12.15 25.83 -52.81
CA ASN A 542 -12.44 24.68 -53.69
C ASN A 542 -11.32 23.63 -53.63
N GLU A 543 -10.05 24.05 -53.70
CA GLU A 543 -8.90 23.15 -53.59
C GLU A 543 -8.84 22.46 -52.22
N LEU A 544 -9.06 23.22 -51.13
CA LEU A 544 -9.10 22.66 -49.78
C LEU A 544 -10.25 21.66 -49.59
N GLU A 545 -11.43 21.96 -50.14
CA GLU A 545 -12.56 21.03 -50.15
C GLU A 545 -12.26 19.76 -50.95
N GLU A 546 -11.56 19.86 -52.08
CA GLU A 546 -11.08 18.68 -52.82
C GLU A 546 -10.12 17.84 -51.98
N LEU A 547 -9.17 18.46 -51.26
CA LEU A 547 -8.27 17.74 -50.36
C LEU A 547 -9.04 17.00 -49.25
N ILE A 548 -10.04 17.65 -48.66
CA ILE A 548 -10.91 17.05 -47.63
C ILE A 548 -11.70 15.88 -48.22
N GLN A 549 -12.27 16.01 -49.42
CA GLN A 549 -12.98 14.92 -50.09
C GLN A 549 -12.05 13.76 -50.45
N GLN A 550 -10.84 14.03 -50.93
CA GLN A 550 -9.84 13.00 -51.20
C GLN A 550 -9.46 12.25 -49.92
N ALA A 551 -9.24 12.96 -48.81
CA ALA A 551 -8.96 12.34 -47.52
C ALA A 551 -10.12 11.45 -47.06
N LEU A 552 -11.38 11.93 -47.16
CA LEU A 552 -12.58 11.15 -46.82
C LEU A 552 -12.74 9.89 -47.69
N GLN A 553 -12.47 10.00 -48.99
CA GLN A 553 -12.54 8.86 -49.92
C GLN A 553 -11.45 7.83 -49.65
N ARG A 554 -10.22 8.28 -49.42
CA ARG A 554 -9.06 7.40 -49.17
C ARG A 554 -8.99 6.91 -47.73
N ARG A 555 -9.70 7.55 -46.80
CA ARG A 555 -9.59 7.35 -45.35
C ARG A 555 -8.15 7.47 -44.84
N GLN A 556 -7.46 8.48 -45.34
CA GLN A 556 -6.05 8.78 -45.04
C GLN A 556 -5.91 10.25 -44.64
N PRO A 557 -4.88 10.60 -43.85
CA PRO A 557 -4.61 11.99 -43.48
C PRO A 557 -4.39 12.90 -44.70
N ILE A 558 -4.81 14.16 -44.58
CA ILE A 558 -4.44 15.21 -45.53
C ILE A 558 -2.92 15.44 -45.40
N PRO A 559 -2.12 15.27 -46.47
CA PRO A 559 -0.70 15.56 -46.44
C PRO A 559 -0.47 17.05 -46.18
N TYR A 560 0.31 17.41 -45.15
CA TYR A 560 0.51 18.81 -44.78
C TYR A 560 1.21 19.62 -45.89
N GLN A 561 2.05 18.99 -46.72
CA GLN A 561 2.69 19.65 -47.87
C GLN A 561 1.66 20.19 -48.88
N GLN A 562 0.48 19.56 -48.98
CA GLN A 562 -0.60 20.04 -49.84
C GLN A 562 -1.33 21.25 -49.22
N LEU A 563 -1.37 21.33 -47.89
CA LEU A 563 -1.90 22.48 -47.15
C LEU A 563 -0.92 23.67 -47.21
N GLU A 564 0.39 23.43 -47.06
CA GLU A 564 1.42 24.45 -47.25
C GLU A 564 1.43 25.00 -48.68
N ALA A 565 1.23 24.14 -49.68
CA ALA A 565 1.09 24.58 -51.07
C ALA A 565 -0.15 25.46 -51.31
N LEU A 566 -1.10 25.49 -50.38
CA LEU A 566 -2.25 26.42 -50.35
C LEU A 566 -1.99 27.63 -49.45
N LEU A 567 -0.79 27.78 -48.89
CA LEU A 567 -0.45 28.80 -47.88
C LEU A 567 -1.29 28.71 -46.60
N ILE A 568 -1.78 27.51 -46.25
CA ILE A 568 -2.53 27.26 -45.03
C ILE A 568 -1.59 26.78 -43.94
N TYR A 569 -1.66 27.42 -42.77
CA TYR A 569 -0.89 27.03 -41.59
C TYR A 569 -1.76 26.37 -40.52
N PRO A 570 -1.15 25.63 -39.57
CA PRO A 570 -1.92 24.86 -38.60
C PRO A 570 -2.89 25.70 -37.76
N MET A 571 -2.51 26.93 -37.39
CA MET A 571 -3.34 27.81 -36.57
C MET A 571 -4.60 28.32 -37.29
N ASP A 572 -4.55 28.40 -38.62
CA ASP A 572 -5.67 28.90 -39.40
C ASP A 572 -6.72 27.81 -39.65
N LEU A 573 -6.24 26.55 -39.76
CA LEU A 573 -7.09 25.41 -40.06
C LEU A 573 -7.56 24.66 -38.81
N LEU A 574 -6.73 24.53 -37.79
CA LEU A 574 -7.02 23.73 -36.60
C LEU A 574 -7.44 24.64 -35.44
N ASN A 575 -8.59 24.35 -34.84
CA ASN A 575 -8.98 24.96 -33.58
C ASN A 575 -8.09 24.41 -32.45
N THR A 576 -6.94 25.04 -32.22
CA THR A 576 -5.99 24.67 -31.17
C THR A 576 -5.92 25.75 -30.09
N THR A 577 -5.69 25.33 -28.84
CA THR A 577 -5.53 26.24 -27.70
C THR A 577 -4.08 26.68 -27.49
N SER A 578 -3.14 26.24 -28.34
CA SER A 578 -1.71 26.49 -28.19
C SER A 578 -1.31 27.74 -28.97
N ARG A 579 -0.96 28.82 -28.27
CA ARG A 579 -0.54 30.11 -28.88
C ARG A 579 0.83 30.06 -29.58
N TYR A 580 1.45 28.89 -29.68
CA TYR A 580 2.85 28.72 -30.12
C TYR A 580 3.03 27.79 -31.33
N LEU A 581 1.95 27.40 -32.01
CA LEU A 581 2.06 26.58 -33.22
C LEU A 581 2.30 27.50 -34.42
N TYR A 582 3.50 27.46 -34.99
CA TYR A 582 3.83 28.20 -36.20
C TYR A 582 4.02 27.28 -37.42
N ASP A 583 4.20 25.97 -37.21
CA ASP A 583 4.63 25.05 -38.25
C ASP A 583 4.01 23.64 -38.10
N TRP A 584 3.81 22.94 -39.23
CA TRP A 584 3.23 21.59 -39.30
C TRP A 584 4.08 20.55 -38.56
N ASP A 585 5.41 20.71 -38.54
CA ASP A 585 6.34 19.83 -37.85
C ASP A 585 6.25 19.94 -36.31
N THR A 586 5.58 20.98 -35.79
CA THR A 586 5.40 21.19 -34.33
C THR A 586 4.11 20.60 -33.77
N LEU A 587 3.27 20.00 -34.62
CA LEU A 587 2.01 19.41 -34.20
C LEU A 587 2.21 18.12 -33.39
N ASN A 588 1.48 18.01 -32.27
CA ASN A 588 1.42 16.76 -31.51
C ASN A 588 0.48 15.75 -32.19
N ALA A 589 0.55 14.49 -31.75
CA ALA A 589 -0.28 13.39 -32.28
C ALA A 589 -1.79 13.67 -32.19
N GLY A 590 -2.25 14.43 -31.18
CA GLY A 590 -3.65 14.81 -31.03
C GLY A 590 -4.13 15.81 -32.09
N ASP A 591 -3.25 16.73 -32.51
CA ASP A 591 -3.55 17.69 -33.57
C ASP A 591 -3.43 17.05 -34.96
N LEU A 592 -2.41 16.22 -35.21
CA LEU A 592 -2.28 15.45 -36.45
C LEU A 592 -3.50 14.55 -36.69
N ARG A 593 -4.09 13.98 -35.63
CA ARG A 593 -5.31 13.18 -35.69
C ARG A 593 -6.51 13.95 -36.27
N LYS A 594 -6.54 15.29 -36.18
CA LYS A 594 -7.62 16.12 -36.75
C LYS A 594 -7.52 16.25 -38.27
N LEU A 595 -6.37 15.91 -38.86
CA LEU A 595 -6.16 15.87 -40.31
C LEU A 595 -6.45 14.49 -40.91
N ASP A 596 -6.73 13.49 -40.07
CA ASP A 596 -7.03 12.11 -40.47
C ASP A 596 -8.51 11.77 -40.21
N PRO A 597 -9.31 11.50 -41.26
CA PRO A 597 -10.71 11.06 -41.10
C PRO A 597 -10.85 9.79 -40.26
N GLU A 598 -9.92 8.83 -40.42
CA GLU A 598 -9.86 7.61 -39.60
C GLU A 598 -9.15 7.85 -38.28
N GLY A 599 -8.37 8.93 -38.19
CA GLY A 599 -7.87 9.45 -36.94
C GLY A 599 -9.02 9.58 -35.97
N LEU A 600 -10.08 10.29 -36.31
CA LEU A 600 -11.24 10.52 -35.44
C LEU A 600 -12.08 9.27 -35.13
N SER A 601 -11.89 8.17 -35.86
CA SER A 601 -12.61 6.92 -35.62
C SER A 601 -12.12 6.20 -34.37
N LEU A 602 -13.01 5.39 -33.79
CA LEU A 602 -12.74 4.61 -32.58
C LEU A 602 -13.11 3.14 -32.77
N LEU A 603 -12.44 2.27 -32.02
CA LEU A 603 -12.76 0.86 -31.86
C LEU A 603 -13.26 0.61 -30.45
N SER A 604 -14.39 -0.09 -30.33
CA SER A 604 -15.02 -0.42 -29.06
C SER A 604 -14.69 -1.83 -28.62
N PHE A 605 -14.35 -1.96 -27.34
CA PHE A 605 -14.02 -3.22 -26.67
C PHE A 605 -14.97 -3.39 -25.49
N HIS A 606 -15.57 -4.58 -25.40
CA HIS A 606 -16.59 -4.92 -24.42
C HIS A 606 -16.12 -6.07 -23.52
N TYR A 607 -16.39 -5.92 -22.22
CA TYR A 607 -16.33 -6.96 -21.21
C TYR A 607 -17.69 -7.09 -20.55
N GLU A 608 -18.15 -8.31 -20.33
CA GLU A 608 -19.39 -8.60 -19.62
C GLU A 608 -19.25 -9.85 -18.76
N SER A 609 -19.83 -9.79 -17.56
CA SER A 609 -19.87 -10.84 -16.53
C SER A 609 -21.10 -10.65 -15.66
N ASP A 610 -21.38 -11.60 -14.76
CA ASP A 610 -22.49 -11.50 -13.82
C ASP A 610 -22.37 -10.30 -12.85
N THR A 611 -21.14 -9.84 -12.60
CA THR A 611 -20.82 -8.80 -11.61
C THR A 611 -20.43 -7.47 -12.24
N ALA A 612 -20.01 -7.43 -13.50
CA ALA A 612 -19.45 -6.24 -14.12
C ALA A 612 -19.66 -6.17 -15.64
N SER A 613 -19.79 -4.95 -16.17
CA SER A 613 -19.82 -4.68 -17.62
C SER A 613 -19.01 -3.42 -17.93
N TYR A 614 -18.12 -3.48 -18.93
CA TYR A 614 -17.27 -2.36 -19.31
C TYR A 614 -17.19 -2.19 -20.82
N ILE A 615 -17.29 -0.95 -21.28
CA ILE A 615 -17.09 -0.54 -22.67
C ILE A 615 -15.95 0.47 -22.72
N PHE A 616 -14.87 0.12 -23.42
CA PHE A 616 -13.72 0.97 -23.66
C PHE A 616 -13.52 1.27 -25.13
N HIS A 617 -13.06 2.48 -25.42
CA HIS A 617 -12.72 2.93 -26.76
C HIS A 617 -11.22 3.17 -26.90
N LEU A 618 -10.66 2.74 -28.03
CA LEU A 618 -9.33 3.11 -28.49
C LEU A 618 -9.42 3.86 -29.83
N PRO A 619 -8.51 4.81 -30.11
CA PRO A 619 -8.34 5.36 -31.45
C PRO A 619 -8.15 4.25 -32.48
N TYR A 620 -8.78 4.39 -33.65
CA TYR A 620 -8.67 3.38 -34.71
C TYR A 620 -7.20 3.09 -35.06
N ARG A 621 -6.38 4.13 -35.28
CA ARG A 621 -4.95 3.97 -35.60
C ARG A 621 -4.18 3.22 -34.53
N THR A 622 -4.50 3.42 -33.25
CA THR A 622 -3.87 2.68 -32.14
C THR A 622 -4.28 1.21 -32.11
N GLY A 623 -5.56 0.91 -32.37
CA GLY A 623 -6.02 -0.48 -32.44
C GLY A 623 -5.51 -1.23 -33.68
N GLU A 624 -5.35 -0.51 -34.80
CA GLU A 624 -4.84 -1.05 -36.06
C GLU A 624 -3.42 -1.64 -35.93
N GLU A 625 -2.60 -1.12 -35.02
CA GLU A 625 -1.24 -1.62 -34.76
C GLU A 625 -1.18 -3.06 -34.23
N PHE A 626 -2.23 -3.54 -33.55
CA PHE A 626 -2.22 -4.86 -32.90
C PHE A 626 -3.38 -5.77 -33.29
N LEU A 627 -4.40 -5.25 -33.97
CA LEU A 627 -5.53 -6.05 -34.43
C LEU A 627 -5.23 -6.72 -35.78
N PRO A 628 -5.63 -7.99 -35.98
CA PRO A 628 -5.53 -8.63 -37.29
C PRO A 628 -6.34 -7.87 -38.34
N ALA A 629 -5.76 -7.63 -39.52
CA ALA A 629 -6.42 -6.89 -40.62
C ALA A 629 -7.81 -7.42 -40.99
N LYS A 630 -8.00 -8.75 -40.90
CA LYS A 630 -9.30 -9.40 -41.13
C LYS A 630 -10.36 -8.97 -40.11
N HIS A 631 -10.01 -8.83 -38.83
CA HIS A 631 -10.94 -8.38 -37.79
C HIS A 631 -11.31 -6.91 -37.97
N ILE A 632 -10.35 -6.08 -38.41
CA ILE A 632 -10.60 -4.68 -38.74
C ILE A 632 -11.62 -4.55 -39.88
N GLN A 633 -11.46 -5.33 -40.96
CA GLN A 633 -12.42 -5.31 -42.06
C GLN A 633 -13.82 -5.76 -41.63
N GLN A 634 -13.90 -6.78 -40.77
CA GLN A 634 -15.17 -7.27 -40.24
C GLN A 634 -15.85 -6.24 -39.35
N ILE A 635 -15.10 -5.56 -38.48
CA ILE A 635 -15.67 -4.60 -37.53
C ILE A 635 -16.08 -3.28 -38.19
N LYS A 636 -15.42 -2.86 -39.28
CA LYS A 636 -15.86 -1.70 -40.08
C LYS A 636 -17.28 -1.85 -40.63
N GLY A 637 -17.75 -3.09 -40.84
CA GLY A 637 -19.14 -3.39 -41.21
C GLY A 637 -20.15 -3.39 -40.04
N LYS A 638 -19.67 -3.27 -38.79
CA LYS A 638 -20.48 -3.27 -37.57
C LYS A 638 -20.40 -1.91 -36.87
N ALA A 639 -21.30 -1.00 -37.25
CA ALA A 639 -21.41 0.29 -36.58
C ALA A 639 -21.81 0.08 -35.10
N SER A 640 -21.00 0.60 -34.18
CA SER A 640 -21.36 0.60 -32.76
C SER A 640 -22.44 1.64 -32.48
N GLN A 641 -23.48 1.26 -31.74
CA GLN A 641 -24.47 2.21 -31.20
C GLN A 641 -23.97 2.88 -29.91
N GLU A 642 -22.99 2.26 -29.25
CA GLU A 642 -22.43 2.70 -27.98
C GLU A 642 -21.30 3.71 -28.26
N ARG A 643 -21.66 4.99 -28.25
CA ARG A 643 -20.71 6.10 -28.48
C ARG A 643 -19.98 6.55 -27.21
N GLN A 644 -20.41 6.08 -26.05
CA GLN A 644 -19.84 6.45 -24.76
C GLN A 644 -19.19 5.25 -24.10
N GLU A 645 -18.08 5.52 -23.42
CA GLU A 645 -17.44 4.53 -22.57
C GLU A 645 -18.19 4.45 -21.25
N TYR A 646 -18.30 3.24 -20.72
CA TYR A 646 -19.14 2.95 -19.58
C TYR A 646 -18.54 1.83 -18.74
N GLY A 647 -18.83 1.83 -17.45
CA GLY A 647 -18.43 0.77 -16.54
C GLY A 647 -19.39 0.58 -15.39
N THR A 648 -19.83 -0.65 -15.17
CA THR A 648 -20.51 -1.09 -13.95
C THR A 648 -19.70 -2.13 -13.22
N PHE A 649 -19.70 -2.03 -11.89
CA PHE A 649 -19.11 -3.00 -10.98
C PHE A 649 -20.06 -3.26 -9.82
N TYR A 650 -20.44 -4.52 -9.61
CA TYR A 650 -21.49 -4.95 -8.66
C TYR A 650 -22.79 -4.14 -8.78
N GLY A 651 -23.24 -3.92 -10.02
CA GLY A 651 -24.47 -3.18 -10.32
C GLY A 651 -24.41 -1.67 -10.10
N ARG A 652 -23.24 -1.10 -9.75
CA ARG A 652 -23.03 0.34 -9.59
C ARG A 652 -22.24 0.89 -10.77
N ALA A 653 -22.70 1.98 -11.37
CA ALA A 653 -21.98 2.68 -12.43
C ALA A 653 -20.81 3.48 -11.82
N ILE A 654 -19.63 3.34 -12.41
CA ILE A 654 -18.46 4.14 -12.05
C ILE A 654 -18.65 5.54 -12.64
N THR A 655 -18.61 6.56 -11.79
CA THR A 655 -18.87 7.95 -12.21
C THR A 655 -17.58 8.79 -12.30
N GLU A 656 -17.64 9.90 -13.04
CA GLU A 656 -16.52 10.86 -13.09
C GLU A 656 -16.22 11.47 -11.71
N GLU A 657 -17.27 11.83 -10.95
CA GLU A 657 -17.13 12.39 -9.60
C GLU A 657 -16.44 11.40 -8.64
N GLU A 658 -16.86 10.14 -8.66
CA GLU A 658 -16.21 9.07 -7.91
C GLU A 658 -14.75 8.89 -8.34
N SER A 659 -14.49 8.92 -9.65
CA SER A 659 -13.14 8.72 -10.20
C SER A 659 -12.18 9.85 -9.84
N ILE A 660 -12.65 11.10 -9.78
CA ILE A 660 -11.84 12.24 -9.33
C ILE A 660 -11.52 12.13 -7.83
N ASN A 661 -12.40 11.53 -7.03
CA ASN A 661 -12.16 11.27 -5.61
C ASN A 661 -11.20 10.09 -5.36
N HIS A 662 -10.97 9.23 -6.37
CA HIS A 662 -9.92 8.22 -6.34
C HIS A 662 -8.60 8.80 -6.86
N PRO A 663 -7.56 8.93 -6.00
CA PRO A 663 -6.27 9.48 -6.42
C PRO A 663 -5.69 8.68 -7.58
N ILE A 664 -5.30 9.36 -8.67
CA ILE A 664 -4.74 8.70 -9.85
C ILE A 664 -3.47 7.93 -9.50
N GLU A 665 -2.71 8.41 -8.51
CA GLU A 665 -1.52 7.78 -7.98
C GLU A 665 -1.83 6.42 -7.37
N GLU A 666 -2.94 6.28 -6.64
CA GLU A 666 -3.40 5.00 -6.07
C GLU A 666 -3.86 4.03 -7.16
N ILE A 667 -4.50 4.54 -8.21
CA ILE A 667 -4.91 3.72 -9.35
C ILE A 667 -3.68 3.16 -10.07
N LEU A 668 -2.72 4.03 -10.42
CA LEU A 668 -1.46 3.63 -11.05
C LEU A 668 -0.65 2.68 -10.16
N TYR A 669 -0.66 2.92 -8.85
CA TYR A 669 -0.08 2.01 -7.87
C TYR A 669 -0.78 0.64 -7.93
N SER A 670 -2.10 0.56 -7.88
CA SER A 670 -2.78 -0.75 -7.96
C SER A 670 -2.46 -1.54 -9.25
N LEU A 671 -2.16 -0.83 -10.35
CA LEU A 671 -1.81 -1.39 -11.64
C LEU A 671 -0.31 -1.70 -11.82
N GLY A 672 0.56 -1.39 -10.84
CA GLY A 672 2.00 -1.66 -10.97
C GLY A 672 2.77 -0.63 -11.82
N ILE A 673 2.25 0.59 -12.00
CA ILE A 673 2.82 1.60 -12.92
C ILE A 673 3.68 2.61 -12.16
N TYR A 674 4.91 2.82 -12.63
CA TYR A 674 5.82 3.82 -12.06
C TYR A 674 5.60 5.23 -12.63
N ILE A 675 5.34 6.21 -11.77
CA ILE A 675 5.03 7.60 -12.20
C ILE A 675 6.27 8.31 -12.77
N GLY A 676 7.42 8.19 -12.11
CA GLY A 676 8.58 9.06 -12.34
C GLY A 676 9.22 8.98 -13.74
N ARG A 677 9.01 7.88 -14.49
CA ARG A 677 9.56 7.68 -15.84
C ARG A 677 8.50 7.76 -16.95
N ASN A 678 7.25 7.40 -16.67
CA ASN A 678 6.19 7.35 -17.67
C ASN A 678 5.45 8.67 -17.84
N PHE A 679 5.55 9.59 -16.87
CA PHE A 679 4.81 10.85 -16.86
C PHE A 679 5.79 12.02 -16.83
N PRO A 680 6.01 12.71 -17.97
CA PRO A 680 6.95 13.84 -18.04
C PRO A 680 6.72 14.92 -17.00
N ARG A 681 5.46 15.16 -16.60
CA ARG A 681 5.09 16.14 -15.57
C ARG A 681 4.77 15.50 -14.21
N ARG A 682 5.02 14.19 -14.05
CA ARG A 682 4.80 13.43 -12.80
C ARG A 682 3.38 13.60 -12.24
N LEU A 683 2.38 13.75 -13.12
CA LEU A 683 0.98 13.94 -12.78
C LEU A 683 0.70 15.23 -12.00
N GLU A 684 1.55 16.25 -12.16
CA GLU A 684 1.35 17.57 -11.56
C GLU A 684 -0.01 18.14 -11.97
N ARG A 685 -0.81 18.54 -10.96
CA ARG A 685 -2.16 19.06 -11.19
C ARG A 685 -2.10 20.55 -11.53
N LYS A 686 -2.82 20.95 -12.58
CA LYS A 686 -2.87 22.35 -13.04
C LYS A 686 -3.33 23.35 -11.97
N LYS A 687 -4.16 22.92 -11.01
CA LYS A 687 -4.63 23.76 -9.90
C LYS A 687 -3.58 23.97 -8.79
N GLU A 688 -2.55 23.13 -8.74
CA GLU A 688 -1.51 23.15 -7.70
C GLU A 688 -0.31 24.02 -8.10
N GLN A 689 -0.16 24.37 -9.38
CA GLN A 689 0.62 25.53 -9.79
C GLN A 689 -0.16 26.82 -9.56
N PHE A 690 0.02 27.42 -8.38
CA PHE A 690 0.15 28.87 -8.36
C PHE A 690 1.41 29.20 -9.16
N GLN A 691 1.26 29.46 -10.47
CA GLN A 691 2.31 30.21 -11.13
C GLN A 691 2.50 31.50 -10.32
N PRO A 692 3.71 31.82 -9.83
CA PRO A 692 3.98 33.20 -9.50
C PRO A 692 3.68 33.95 -10.79
N LEU A 693 2.83 34.98 -10.74
CA LEU A 693 2.73 35.93 -11.84
C LEU A 693 4.17 36.28 -12.20
N HIS A 694 4.65 35.76 -13.33
CA HIS A 694 5.82 36.31 -13.96
C HIS A 694 5.42 37.76 -14.22
N ASN A 695 6.11 38.67 -13.55
CA ASN A 695 6.19 40.08 -13.86
C ASN A 695 6.50 40.21 -15.34
N TRP A 696 5.47 40.18 -16.18
CA TRP A 696 5.46 40.96 -17.39
C TRP A 696 5.32 42.39 -16.91
N ASN A 697 6.46 43.09 -16.81
CA ASN A 697 6.50 44.54 -16.75
C ASN A 697 5.72 45.07 -17.96
N LEU A 698 4.43 45.29 -17.76
CA LEU A 698 3.57 46.18 -18.53
C LEU A 698 3.52 47.55 -17.81
N GLN A 699 4.70 48.03 -17.39
CA GLN A 699 4.91 49.38 -16.90
C GLN A 699 5.93 50.03 -17.82
N ASP A 700 5.46 50.37 -19.01
CA ASP A 700 6.04 51.43 -19.85
C ASP A 700 4.97 51.81 -20.89
N PHE A 701 3.78 52.22 -20.43
CA PHE A 701 2.87 53.10 -21.16
C PHE A 701 1.86 53.68 -20.16
N GLU A 702 2.11 54.94 -19.78
CA GLU A 702 1.12 56.03 -19.57
C GLU A 702 0.05 55.84 -18.47
N ASP A 703 -0.41 56.83 -17.71
CA ASP A 703 0.02 58.16 -17.28
C ASP A 703 -1.02 58.57 -16.21
N GLU A 704 -0.58 59.38 -15.25
CA GLU A 704 -1.36 60.37 -14.47
C GLU A 704 -2.51 59.99 -13.48
N GLU A 705 -2.27 60.45 -12.24
CA GLU A 705 -3.19 61.18 -11.33
C GLU A 705 -4.39 60.49 -10.61
N TYR A 706 -4.23 60.20 -9.30
CA TYR A 706 -4.77 60.98 -8.14
C TYR A 706 -4.68 60.17 -6.83
N PRO A 707 -4.28 60.77 -5.68
CA PRO A 707 -4.25 60.10 -4.39
C PRO A 707 -5.53 60.35 -3.59
N HIS A 708 -6.15 59.29 -3.05
CA HIS A 708 -7.07 59.47 -1.92
C HIS A 708 -6.93 58.37 -0.86
N ASP A 709 -6.43 58.82 0.29
CA ASP A 709 -6.63 58.28 1.63
C ASP A 709 -8.06 57.78 1.85
N THR A 710 -8.20 56.53 2.27
CA THR A 710 -9.22 56.11 3.26
C THR A 710 -9.02 54.63 3.59
N LYS A 711 -8.37 54.31 4.73
CA LYS A 711 -8.63 53.10 5.55
C LYS A 711 -7.79 53.10 6.85
N GLN A 712 -8.08 54.04 7.75
CA GLN A 712 -7.64 53.98 9.15
C GLN A 712 -8.77 54.16 10.19
N LEU A 713 -10.02 53.88 9.82
CA LEU A 713 -11.15 53.99 10.76
C LEU A 713 -12.16 52.86 10.56
N GLN A 714 -11.80 51.63 10.96
CA GLN A 714 -12.80 50.56 11.27
C GLN A 714 -12.23 49.34 12.02
N ARG A 715 -11.26 49.53 12.92
CA ARG A 715 -10.82 48.48 13.87
C ARG A 715 -10.82 48.92 15.35
N LYS A 716 -11.71 49.84 15.73
CA LYS A 716 -11.91 50.29 17.12
C LYS A 716 -13.38 50.28 17.59
N LYS A 717 -14.24 49.42 17.04
CA LYS A 717 -15.64 49.32 17.50
C LYS A 717 -16.17 47.94 17.94
N ASN A 718 -15.35 46.89 17.98
CA ASN A 718 -15.79 45.56 18.46
C ASN A 718 -14.92 44.95 19.58
N GLN A 719 -14.27 45.77 20.42
CA GLN A 719 -13.61 45.29 21.66
C GLN A 719 -13.97 46.12 22.91
N GLN A 720 -15.13 46.76 22.88
CA GLN A 720 -15.86 47.17 24.08
C GLN A 720 -17.34 46.82 23.87
N ALA A 721 -17.63 45.53 24.01
CA ALA A 721 -18.93 44.95 24.32
C ALA A 721 -18.68 43.76 25.24
#